data_AF-A0A3M5J7U1-F1
#
_entry.id   AF-A0A3M5J7U1-F1
#
_cell.length_a   1.000
_cell.length_b   1.000
_cell.length_c   1.000
_cell.angle_alpha   90.00
_cell.angle_beta   90.00
_cell.angle_gamma   90.00
#
_symmetry.space_group_name_H-M   'P 1'
#
loop_
_entity.id
_entity.type
_entity.pdbx_description
1 polymer ?
#
loop_
_entity_poly.entity_id
_entity_poly.type
_entity_poly.pdbx_seq_one_letter_code
_entity_poly.pdbx_strand_id
1 'polypeptide(L)'
;MNKAGKGQECGAVQSRPKQVAFIQELKSMQRSIATVSLSGTLPEKLEAIAAAGFDGVEIFENDLLYYDGSPRNVRQICADLGIAITLFQPFRDFEGCRRDRLQRNVDRAERKFDLMQELGTDLVLVCSNASADSVGDEKILLDDLSLLAERAGARNLRVGYEALAWGKHVNTWQQVWNLVRQVDHPALGVLLDSFHTLSLKGDPSAIAQIPGDKIFFVQMADAPILAMDVLEWSRHFRCFPGQGEFDLAGFLAPILRSGYTGPLSLEVFNDGFRAAPTRANAADGLRSLLYLEEKTRQLMARDEPAAVPEILFNPPAASTYNGVEFLEFAVDESHGARLSGWLQRLGFARLGQHRSKAVSLLGQGDIKIVLNAEPYSFAHSFFEAHGPSLCATALRVDDGHQSLERARAFKGQPYRGLVGPNEREIPSVRAPDGSLIYLVDSAAPGESIYDSDFVVDPQAVAKGGLQRIDHMAMALPADSLDSWVLFYKSILDFEADDEVVLPDPYGLVKSRALRSRCSTVRLPLNISENRNTAISHALSSYRGSGVHHIAFSCEDIFAEVSRAKEAGVPLLDIPLNYYDDLAARFDFDEEFLSELAYYNVLYDRDAQGGELFHVYTDAFDGRFFFEILQRKNGYVGYGAANVPVRLAAMAKARNVAARQARL
;
A
#
# COMPACT_ATOMS: atom_id res chain seq x y z
N MET A 1 21.55 21.09 86.39
CA MET A 1 22.38 22.29 86.69
C MET A 1 22.79 22.93 85.37
N ASN A 2 22.51 24.23 85.22
CA ASN A 2 23.06 25.26 84.31
C ASN A 2 23.30 24.93 82.82
N LYS A 3 22.55 25.50 81.87
CA LYS A 3 22.59 26.89 81.30
C LYS A 3 23.91 27.30 80.63
N ALA A 4 23.76 27.69 79.35
CA ALA A 4 24.45 28.71 78.54
C ALA A 4 25.06 28.09 77.26
N GLY A 5 24.78 28.52 76.02
CA GLY A 5 24.17 29.76 75.53
C GLY A 5 25.23 30.75 75.04
N LYS A 6 25.59 30.68 73.74
CA LYS A 6 26.26 31.64 72.81
C LYS A 6 26.96 30.79 71.71
N GLY A 7 26.84 30.97 70.39
CA GLY A 7 26.37 32.06 69.54
C GLY A 7 27.51 32.53 68.62
N GLN A 8 27.29 32.44 67.28
CA GLN A 8 28.12 32.85 66.11
C GLN A 8 29.21 31.85 65.65
N GLU A 9 29.42 31.54 64.36
CA GLU A 9 29.19 32.33 63.13
C GLU A 9 29.20 31.47 61.82
N CYS A 10 28.66 32.08 60.76
CA CYS A 10 28.54 31.71 59.33
C CYS A 10 29.41 30.62 58.67
N GLY A 11 28.78 29.79 57.83
CA GLY A 11 29.42 28.99 56.78
C GLY A 11 28.42 28.48 55.74
N ALA A 12 28.59 28.90 54.48
CA ALA A 12 27.67 28.79 53.36
C ALA A 12 27.16 27.36 53.00
N VAL A 13 25.90 27.28 52.59
CA VAL A 13 25.24 26.10 52.03
C VAL A 13 25.80 25.80 50.63
N GLN A 14 26.51 24.68 50.48
CA GLN A 14 26.86 24.12 49.18
C GLN A 14 25.64 23.44 48.54
N SER A 15 25.16 24.00 47.44
CA SER A 15 24.19 23.38 46.53
C SER A 15 24.88 22.26 45.72
N ARG A 16 24.41 21.02 45.88
CA ARG A 16 24.77 19.90 44.99
C ARG A 16 24.13 20.11 43.60
N PRO A 17 24.86 19.89 42.49
CA PRO A 17 24.29 20.04 41.15
C PRO A 17 23.35 18.87 40.85
N LYS A 18 22.16 19.19 40.35
CA LYS A 18 21.24 18.23 39.72
C LYS A 18 21.90 17.73 38.44
N GLN A 19 22.23 16.44 38.38
CA GLN A 19 22.52 15.75 37.12
C GLN A 19 21.26 15.82 36.25
N VAL A 20 21.29 16.66 35.23
CA VAL A 20 20.34 16.62 34.12
C VAL A 20 20.78 15.44 33.25
N ALA A 21 20.04 14.35 33.29
CA ALA A 21 20.18 13.27 32.32
C ALA A 21 19.77 13.83 30.95
N PHE A 22 20.75 14.08 30.07
CA PHE A 22 20.51 14.23 28.65
C PHE A 22 20.03 12.87 28.14
N ILE A 23 18.74 12.76 27.84
CA ILE A 23 18.25 11.72 26.94
C ILE A 23 18.82 12.10 25.56
N GLN A 24 19.82 11.36 25.09
CA GLN A 24 20.14 11.37 23.66
C GLN A 24 18.89 10.90 22.94
N GLU A 25 18.16 11.80 22.30
CA GLU A 25 17.17 11.43 21.29
C GLU A 25 17.88 10.57 20.26
N LEU A 26 17.52 9.28 20.20
CA LEU A 26 17.92 8.38 19.13
C LEU A 26 17.40 8.99 17.83
N LYS A 27 18.28 9.67 17.09
CA LYS A 27 17.93 10.32 15.83
C LYS A 27 17.60 9.24 14.81
N SER A 28 16.36 9.17 14.34
CA SER A 28 15.99 8.41 13.14
C SER A 28 16.71 8.95 11.90
N MET A 29 16.74 8.18 10.81
CA MET A 29 17.23 8.69 9.53
C MET A 29 16.38 9.89 9.11
N GLN A 30 17.00 10.85 8.42
CA GLN A 30 16.28 11.98 7.86
C GLN A 30 15.45 11.50 6.67
N ARG A 31 14.13 11.48 6.81
CA ARG A 31 13.23 11.02 5.74
C ARG A 31 12.90 12.18 4.81
N SER A 32 13.15 11.99 3.52
CA SER A 32 12.88 12.99 2.49
C SER A 32 11.99 12.46 1.38
N ILE A 33 11.47 13.37 0.57
CA ILE A 33 10.77 13.06 -0.68
C ILE A 33 11.04 14.16 -1.69
N ALA A 34 11.25 13.79 -2.95
CA ALA A 34 11.39 14.74 -4.03
C ALA A 34 10.05 15.37 -4.41
N THR A 35 10.02 16.68 -4.66
CA THR A 35 8.80 17.37 -5.09
C THR A 35 8.22 16.84 -6.40
N VAL A 36 9.05 16.17 -7.22
CA VAL A 36 8.61 15.53 -8.47
C VAL A 36 7.69 14.32 -8.25
N SER A 37 7.73 13.72 -7.05
CA SER A 37 6.88 12.61 -6.62
C SER A 37 5.43 13.02 -6.34
N LEU A 38 5.13 14.32 -6.36
CA LEU A 38 3.84 14.88 -6.00
C LEU A 38 3.27 15.79 -7.09
N SER A 39 1.95 15.89 -7.14
CA SER A 39 1.19 16.86 -7.93
C SER A 39 0.98 18.19 -7.19
N GLY A 40 0.48 19.22 -7.88
CA GLY A 40 0.15 20.51 -7.30
C GLY A 40 1.26 21.57 -7.42
N THR A 41 1.01 22.75 -6.85
CA THR A 41 1.98 23.85 -6.79
C THR A 41 3.07 23.57 -5.75
N LEU A 42 4.23 24.24 -5.87
CA LEU A 42 5.34 24.04 -4.92
C LEU A 42 4.92 24.27 -3.44
N PRO A 43 4.17 25.32 -3.06
CA PRO A 43 3.68 25.47 -1.68
C PRO A 43 2.77 24.31 -1.23
N GLU A 44 1.82 23.86 -2.06
CA GLU A 44 0.93 22.74 -1.72
C GLU A 44 1.71 21.45 -1.49
N LYS A 45 2.75 21.20 -2.30
CA LYS A 45 3.66 20.06 -2.12
C LYS A 45 4.40 20.16 -0.79
N LEU A 46 4.99 21.31 -0.48
CA LEU A 46 5.75 21.51 0.76
C LEU A 46 4.86 21.35 2.00
N GLU A 47 3.66 21.91 1.98
CA GLU A 47 2.68 21.74 3.05
C GLU A 47 2.27 20.27 3.24
N ALA A 48 2.04 19.53 2.14
CA ALA A 48 1.69 18.11 2.20
C ALA A 48 2.83 17.25 2.74
N ILE A 49 4.08 17.54 2.33
CA ILE A 49 5.29 16.86 2.80
C ILE A 49 5.46 17.05 4.32
N ALA A 50 5.35 18.29 4.79
CA ALA A 50 5.44 18.61 6.22
C ALA A 50 4.29 17.98 7.01
N ALA A 51 3.05 18.06 6.51
CA ALA A 51 1.88 17.49 7.17
C ALA A 51 1.91 15.95 7.24
N ALA A 52 2.52 15.29 6.26
CA ALA A 52 2.74 13.85 6.30
C ALA A 52 3.75 13.46 7.40
N GLY A 53 4.73 14.32 7.68
CA GLY A 53 5.76 14.12 8.71
C GLY A 53 7.14 13.73 8.17
N PHE A 54 7.47 14.16 6.95
CA PHE A 54 8.86 14.09 6.44
C PHE A 54 9.75 15.11 7.16
N ASP A 55 11.04 14.79 7.25
CA ASP A 55 12.06 15.66 7.82
C ASP A 55 12.70 16.58 6.76
N GLY A 56 12.56 16.23 5.49
CA GLY A 56 13.18 16.96 4.39
C GLY A 56 12.49 16.80 3.04
N VAL A 57 12.97 17.61 2.09
CA VAL A 57 12.47 17.66 0.72
C VAL A 57 13.63 17.80 -0.26
N GLU A 58 13.55 17.10 -1.39
CA GLU A 58 14.38 17.38 -2.55
C GLU A 58 13.65 18.34 -3.48
N ILE A 59 14.27 19.47 -3.78
CA ILE A 59 13.67 20.46 -4.68
C ILE A 59 14.01 20.09 -6.11
N PHE A 60 12.99 19.67 -6.86
CA PHE A 60 13.09 19.44 -8.29
C PHE A 60 13.07 20.78 -9.04
N GLU A 61 14.07 21.02 -9.88
CA GLU A 61 14.28 22.31 -10.54
C GLU A 61 13.05 22.83 -11.29
N ASN A 62 12.29 21.96 -11.97
CA ASN A 62 11.11 22.43 -12.71
C ASN A 62 10.03 23.01 -11.79
N ASP A 63 9.90 22.54 -10.55
CA ASP A 63 8.93 23.12 -9.62
C ASP A 63 9.31 24.56 -9.23
N LEU A 64 10.62 24.88 -9.20
CA LEU A 64 11.08 26.26 -9.03
C LEU A 64 10.80 27.12 -10.26
N LEU A 65 10.89 26.56 -11.47
CA LEU A 65 10.61 27.29 -12.71
C LEU A 65 9.15 27.71 -12.84
N TYR A 66 8.23 26.96 -12.25
CA TYR A 66 6.79 27.26 -12.26
C TYR A 66 6.31 28.04 -11.04
N TYR A 67 7.15 28.18 -10.02
CA TYR A 67 6.85 28.96 -8.83
C TYR A 67 7.08 30.45 -9.10
N ASP A 68 6.15 31.30 -8.65
CA ASP A 68 6.17 32.74 -8.86
C ASP A 68 7.05 33.51 -7.85
N GLY A 69 7.41 32.87 -6.74
CA GLY A 69 8.30 33.42 -5.72
C GLY A 69 9.78 33.13 -5.96
N SER A 70 10.63 33.66 -5.08
CA SER A 70 12.09 33.46 -5.14
C SER A 70 12.53 32.17 -4.43
N PRO A 71 13.74 31.65 -4.72
CA PRO A 71 14.32 30.53 -3.97
C PRO A 71 14.43 30.80 -2.46
N ARG A 72 14.65 32.06 -2.05
CA ARG A 72 14.63 32.46 -0.63
C ARG A 72 13.24 32.35 -0.02
N ASN A 73 12.17 32.56 -0.79
CA ASN A 73 10.81 32.32 -0.31
C ASN A 73 10.58 30.83 -0.07
N VAL A 74 11.06 29.96 -0.97
CA VAL A 74 11.00 28.49 -0.79
C VAL A 74 11.73 28.08 0.48
N ARG A 75 12.94 28.60 0.71
CA ARG A 75 13.69 28.39 1.95
C ARG A 75 12.87 28.79 3.19
N GLN A 76 12.23 29.95 3.15
CA GLN A 76 11.42 30.44 4.25
C GLN A 76 10.20 29.55 4.51
N ILE A 77 9.50 29.12 3.45
CA ILE A 77 8.36 28.19 3.56
C ILE A 77 8.81 26.89 4.24
N CYS A 78 9.91 26.28 3.79
CA CYS A 78 10.43 25.06 4.39
C CYS A 78 10.81 25.27 5.87
N ALA A 79 11.43 26.40 6.21
CA ALA A 79 11.77 26.74 7.59
C ALA A 79 10.52 26.93 8.47
N ASP A 80 9.49 27.60 7.97
CA ASP A 80 8.23 27.80 8.67
C ASP A 80 7.46 26.49 8.89
N LEU A 81 7.57 25.56 7.93
CA LEU A 81 7.00 24.21 8.00
C LEU A 81 7.86 23.22 8.80
N GLY A 82 9.08 23.58 9.18
CA GLY A 82 9.98 22.72 9.95
C GLY A 82 10.64 21.59 9.16
N ILE A 83 10.75 21.69 7.84
CA ILE A 83 11.40 20.69 6.96
C ILE A 83 12.68 21.24 6.33
N ALA A 84 13.69 20.40 6.17
CA ALA A 84 14.96 20.78 5.53
C ALA A 84 14.92 20.62 4.00
N ILE A 85 15.62 21.47 3.26
CA ILE A 85 15.88 21.21 1.84
C ILE A 85 17.14 20.35 1.73
N THR A 86 16.95 19.04 1.59
CA THR A 86 18.05 18.06 1.71
C THR A 86 18.81 17.85 0.41
N LEU A 87 18.23 18.23 -0.73
CA LEU A 87 18.85 18.08 -2.04
C LEU A 87 18.25 19.08 -3.05
N PHE A 88 19.09 19.61 -3.94
CA PHE A 88 18.67 20.26 -5.17
C PHE A 88 18.93 19.33 -6.37
N GLN A 89 17.95 19.15 -7.25
CA GLN A 89 18.11 18.23 -8.37
C GLN A 89 17.22 18.57 -9.58
N PRO A 90 17.55 18.08 -10.79
CA PRO A 90 18.79 17.40 -11.17
C PRO A 90 19.75 18.35 -11.89
N PHE A 91 21.05 18.05 -11.86
CA PHE A 91 22.05 18.66 -12.73
C PHE A 91 22.53 17.65 -13.78
N ARG A 92 22.16 17.89 -15.05
CA ARG A 92 22.37 16.93 -16.14
C ARG A 92 23.58 17.23 -17.01
N ASP A 93 24.15 16.19 -17.62
CA ASP A 93 25.09 16.24 -18.75
C ASP A 93 26.33 17.13 -18.50
N PHE A 94 27.10 16.80 -17.46
CA PHE A 94 28.31 17.53 -17.10
C PHE A 94 29.59 16.83 -17.56
N GLU A 95 29.88 15.66 -17.00
CA GLU A 95 31.10 14.92 -17.25
C GLU A 95 31.14 14.37 -18.68
N GLY A 96 32.33 14.33 -19.27
CA GLY A 96 32.49 13.85 -20.64
C GLY A 96 31.86 14.77 -21.68
N CYS A 97 31.46 16.00 -21.35
CA CYS A 97 30.94 16.93 -22.35
C CYS A 97 32.00 17.29 -23.38
N ARG A 98 31.58 17.79 -24.55
CA ARG A 98 32.53 18.35 -25.52
C ARG A 98 33.38 19.46 -24.86
N ARG A 99 34.69 19.46 -25.13
CA ARG A 99 35.64 20.38 -24.47
C ARG A 99 35.36 21.85 -24.76
N ASP A 100 34.80 22.16 -25.94
CA ASP A 100 34.34 23.50 -26.30
C ASP A 100 33.12 23.98 -25.48
N ARG A 101 32.42 23.08 -24.78
CA ARG A 101 31.29 23.39 -23.90
C ARG A 101 31.64 23.34 -22.41
N LEU A 102 32.82 22.86 -22.03
CA LEU A 102 33.19 22.66 -20.63
C LEU A 102 33.03 23.94 -19.80
N GLN A 103 33.59 25.06 -20.26
CA GLN A 103 33.47 26.33 -19.54
C GLN A 103 32.01 26.76 -19.35
N ARG A 104 31.17 26.59 -20.38
CA ARG A 104 29.73 26.89 -20.29
C ARG A 104 29.02 25.98 -19.28
N ASN A 105 29.42 24.72 -19.20
CA ASN A 105 28.90 23.76 -18.22
C ASN A 105 29.35 24.11 -16.79
N VAL A 106 30.58 24.56 -16.60
CA VAL A 106 31.06 25.12 -15.32
C VAL A 106 30.26 26.37 -14.94
N ASP A 107 30.06 27.31 -15.86
CA ASP A 107 29.24 28.50 -15.58
C ASP A 107 27.77 28.13 -15.25
N ARG A 108 27.27 27.03 -15.83
CA ARG A 108 25.94 26.49 -15.50
C ARG A 108 25.91 25.92 -14.08
N ALA A 109 26.95 25.20 -13.66
CA ALA A 109 27.09 24.71 -12.29
C ALA A 109 27.16 25.86 -11.28
N GLU A 110 27.97 26.89 -11.55
CA GLU A 110 28.09 28.07 -10.67
C GLU A 110 26.75 28.79 -10.46
N ARG A 111 25.94 28.92 -11.52
CA ARG A 111 24.57 29.47 -11.38
C ARG A 111 23.65 28.59 -10.54
N LYS A 112 23.85 27.26 -10.56
CA LYS A 112 23.10 26.36 -9.66
C LYS A 112 23.61 26.45 -8.22
N PHE A 113 24.90 26.68 -8.02
CA PHE A 113 25.46 26.95 -6.70
C PHE A 113 24.89 28.24 -6.09
N ASP A 114 24.75 29.31 -6.88
CA ASP A 114 24.06 30.53 -6.45
C ASP A 114 22.62 30.22 -5.99
N LEU A 115 21.87 29.48 -6.82
CA LEU A 115 20.49 29.07 -6.53
C LEU A 115 20.39 28.23 -5.24
N MET A 116 21.27 27.24 -5.07
CA MET A 116 21.30 26.37 -3.89
C MET A 116 21.58 27.16 -2.60
N GLN A 117 22.48 28.14 -2.65
CA GLN A 117 22.77 28.98 -1.49
C GLN A 117 21.57 29.85 -1.10
N GLU A 118 20.76 30.29 -2.07
CA GLU A 118 19.49 30.97 -1.78
C GLU A 118 18.43 30.05 -1.19
N LEU A 119 18.31 28.82 -1.72
CA LEU A 119 17.48 27.75 -1.13
C LEU A 119 17.97 27.36 0.26
N GLY A 120 19.25 27.53 0.56
CA GLY A 120 19.86 27.09 1.81
C GLY A 120 20.11 25.58 1.88
N THR A 121 20.37 24.95 0.73
CA THR A 121 20.79 23.54 0.63
C THR A 121 22.25 23.43 0.23
N ASP A 122 22.90 22.33 0.58
CA ASP A 122 24.33 22.12 0.38
C ASP A 122 24.67 20.99 -0.60
N LEU A 123 23.68 20.22 -1.08
CA LEU A 123 23.90 19.05 -1.92
C LEU A 123 23.16 19.17 -3.24
N VAL A 124 23.84 18.89 -4.35
CA VAL A 124 23.24 18.76 -5.69
C VAL A 124 23.42 17.35 -6.24
N LEU A 125 22.35 16.80 -6.83
CA LEU A 125 22.42 15.57 -7.61
C LEU A 125 22.92 15.89 -9.02
N VAL A 126 24.03 15.27 -9.40
CA VAL A 126 24.55 15.27 -10.77
C VAL A 126 24.31 13.88 -11.34
N CYS A 127 23.40 13.79 -12.31
CA CYS A 127 23.10 12.51 -12.95
C CYS A 127 24.05 12.29 -14.14
N SER A 128 24.47 11.05 -14.34
CA SER A 128 25.39 10.68 -15.42
C SER A 128 24.89 11.11 -16.80
N ASN A 129 25.84 11.43 -17.67
CA ASN A 129 25.59 12.04 -18.96
C ASN A 129 24.91 11.05 -19.91
N ALA A 130 23.76 11.44 -20.44
CA ALA A 130 22.98 10.63 -21.38
C ALA A 130 23.10 11.17 -22.82
N SER A 131 23.83 12.26 -23.02
CA SER A 131 23.99 12.89 -24.33
C SER A 131 24.77 12.01 -25.30
N ALA A 132 24.30 11.93 -26.54
CA ALA A 132 24.90 11.08 -27.58
C ALA A 132 26.32 11.52 -27.99
N ASP A 133 26.67 12.80 -27.81
CA ASP A 133 27.98 13.40 -28.11
C ASP A 133 28.93 13.42 -26.90
N SER A 134 28.61 12.72 -25.80
CA SER A 134 29.47 12.60 -24.63
C SER A 134 30.67 11.68 -24.89
N VAL A 135 31.78 11.98 -24.22
CA VAL A 135 33.05 11.25 -24.29
C VAL A 135 33.24 10.44 -23.02
N GLY A 136 33.50 9.13 -23.16
CA GLY A 136 33.63 8.18 -22.05
C GLY A 136 35.06 7.84 -21.65
N ASP A 137 36.04 8.64 -22.08
CA ASP A 137 37.44 8.45 -21.67
C ASP A 137 37.57 8.68 -20.15
N GLU A 138 38.01 7.66 -19.41
CA GLU A 138 38.02 7.68 -17.94
C GLU A 138 38.80 8.87 -17.39
N LYS A 139 39.92 9.26 -18.01
CA LYS A 139 40.71 10.40 -17.56
C LYS A 139 39.91 11.70 -17.71
N ILE A 140 39.21 11.89 -18.82
CA ILE A 140 38.32 13.05 -19.02
C ILE A 140 37.22 13.07 -17.95
N LEU A 141 36.61 11.93 -17.64
CA LEU A 141 35.57 11.85 -16.61
C LEU A 141 36.11 12.23 -15.22
N LEU A 142 37.29 11.72 -14.87
CA LEU A 142 37.98 12.05 -13.61
C LEU A 142 38.32 13.54 -13.53
N ASP A 143 38.93 14.09 -14.58
CA ASP A 143 39.31 15.51 -14.64
C ASP A 143 38.07 16.43 -14.51
N ASP A 144 36.97 16.08 -15.18
CA ASP A 144 35.71 16.84 -15.10
C ASP A 144 35.08 16.77 -13.71
N LEU A 145 34.94 15.57 -13.14
CA LEU A 145 34.33 15.39 -11.82
C LEU A 145 35.19 16.03 -10.72
N SER A 146 36.52 15.96 -10.83
CA SER A 146 37.44 16.69 -9.93
C SER A 146 37.22 18.19 -10.02
N LEU A 147 37.16 18.75 -11.24
CA LEU A 147 36.90 20.18 -11.44
C LEU A 147 35.56 20.60 -10.82
N LEU A 148 34.49 19.83 -11.01
CA LEU A 148 33.19 20.14 -10.43
C LEU A 148 33.22 20.09 -8.89
N ALA A 149 33.90 19.09 -8.33
CA ALA A 149 34.04 18.90 -6.89
C ALA A 149 34.84 20.03 -6.24
N GLU A 150 35.92 20.50 -6.87
CA GLU A 150 36.71 21.65 -6.41
C GLU A 150 35.85 22.93 -6.40
N ARG A 151 35.07 23.15 -7.46
CA ARG A 151 34.16 24.31 -7.57
C ARG A 151 33.08 24.29 -6.49
N ALA A 152 32.44 23.14 -6.27
CA ALA A 152 31.45 22.97 -5.22
C ALA A 152 32.07 23.15 -3.82
N GLY A 153 33.22 22.50 -3.56
CA GLY A 153 33.92 22.57 -2.28
C GLY A 153 34.37 23.98 -1.92
N ALA A 154 34.84 24.78 -2.89
CA ALA A 154 35.18 26.19 -2.68
C ALA A 154 33.99 27.05 -2.20
N ARG A 155 32.76 26.58 -2.39
CA ARG A 155 31.51 27.24 -1.97
C ARG A 155 30.83 26.55 -0.79
N ASN A 156 31.50 25.57 -0.15
CA ASN A 156 30.94 24.70 0.88
C ASN A 156 29.68 23.94 0.42
N LEU A 157 29.66 23.54 -0.85
CA LEU A 157 28.63 22.70 -1.44
C LEU A 157 29.20 21.31 -1.75
N ARG A 158 28.32 20.34 -1.95
CA ARG A 158 28.61 18.94 -2.20
C ARG A 158 27.92 18.47 -3.48
N VAL A 159 28.53 17.52 -4.15
CA VAL A 159 28.06 16.88 -5.38
C VAL A 159 27.81 15.40 -5.09
N GLY A 160 26.56 14.98 -5.23
CA GLY A 160 26.19 13.58 -5.27
C GLY A 160 26.13 13.12 -6.72
N TYR A 161 27.03 12.22 -7.11
CA TYR A 161 27.05 11.69 -8.47
C TYR A 161 26.18 10.42 -8.56
N GLU A 162 25.23 10.42 -9.47
CA GLU A 162 24.24 9.35 -9.67
C GLU A 162 24.40 8.72 -11.05
N ALA A 163 24.33 7.39 -11.13
CA ALA A 163 24.25 6.68 -12.40
C ALA A 163 22.79 6.55 -12.86
N LEU A 164 22.44 7.21 -13.97
CA LEU A 164 21.21 6.88 -14.69
C LEU A 164 21.36 5.50 -15.34
N ALA A 165 20.35 4.64 -15.24
CA ALA A 165 20.37 3.31 -15.88
C ALA A 165 20.58 3.37 -17.42
N TRP A 166 20.24 4.50 -18.04
CA TRP A 166 20.44 4.81 -19.46
C TRP A 166 21.60 5.80 -19.71
N GLY A 167 22.46 6.05 -18.73
CA GLY A 167 23.66 6.88 -18.90
C GLY A 167 24.57 6.30 -19.98
N LYS A 168 25.19 7.18 -20.78
CA LYS A 168 25.89 6.77 -22.02
C LYS A 168 27.15 5.94 -21.73
N HIS A 169 27.91 6.35 -20.71
CA HIS A 169 29.19 5.73 -20.32
C HIS A 169 29.21 5.24 -18.88
N VAL A 170 28.42 5.88 -18.00
CA VAL A 170 28.28 5.53 -16.59
C VAL A 170 26.80 5.26 -16.32
N ASN A 171 26.45 4.01 -16.03
CA ASN A 171 25.07 3.59 -15.79
C ASN A 171 24.91 2.62 -14.62
N THR A 172 25.98 2.44 -13.82
CA THR A 172 25.97 1.61 -12.62
C THR A 172 26.60 2.33 -11.44
N TRP A 173 26.14 2.00 -10.22
CA TRP A 173 26.70 2.56 -9.00
C TRP A 173 28.19 2.19 -8.82
N GLN A 174 28.63 1.04 -9.35
CA GLN A 174 30.03 0.61 -9.31
C GLN A 174 30.94 1.56 -10.09
N GLN A 175 30.51 1.99 -11.27
CA GLN A 175 31.25 2.95 -12.09
C GLN A 175 31.31 4.33 -11.41
N VAL A 176 30.18 4.77 -10.83
CA VAL A 176 30.13 6.00 -10.02
C VAL A 176 31.14 5.92 -8.87
N TRP A 177 31.09 4.85 -8.07
CA TRP A 177 32.02 4.68 -6.96
C TRP A 177 33.48 4.64 -7.43
N ASN A 178 33.78 3.97 -8.55
CA ASN A 178 35.14 3.93 -9.08
C ASN A 178 35.67 5.33 -9.44
N LEU A 179 34.85 6.18 -10.06
CA LEU A 179 35.23 7.55 -10.40
C LEU A 179 35.36 8.43 -9.14
N VAL A 180 34.36 8.38 -8.24
CA VAL A 180 34.35 9.16 -6.99
C VAL A 180 35.55 8.81 -6.11
N ARG A 181 35.87 7.52 -5.98
CA ARG A 181 37.02 7.02 -5.21
C ARG A 181 38.36 7.48 -5.78
N GLN A 182 38.48 7.58 -7.11
CA GLN A 182 39.73 8.00 -7.76
C GLN A 182 39.93 9.52 -7.72
N VAL A 183 38.85 10.30 -7.82
CA VAL A 183 38.90 11.76 -7.63
C VAL A 183 39.25 12.12 -6.19
N ASP A 184 38.72 11.34 -5.23
CA ASP A 184 38.98 11.47 -3.78
C ASP A 184 38.87 12.91 -3.22
N HIS A 185 37.82 13.63 -3.64
CA HIS A 185 37.53 14.97 -3.12
C HIS A 185 36.42 14.90 -2.05
N PRO A 186 36.52 15.59 -0.89
CA PRO A 186 35.52 15.52 0.18
C PRO A 186 34.15 16.11 -0.19
N ALA A 187 34.09 16.95 -1.23
CA ALA A 187 32.84 17.50 -1.76
C ALA A 187 32.18 16.62 -2.84
N LEU A 188 32.75 15.47 -3.19
CA LEU A 188 32.21 14.54 -4.17
C LEU A 188 31.90 13.19 -3.52
N GLY A 189 30.65 12.76 -3.66
CA GLY A 189 30.15 11.50 -3.10
C GLY A 189 29.25 10.75 -4.07
N VAL A 190 28.88 9.54 -3.67
CA VAL A 190 27.98 8.65 -4.38
C VAL A 190 26.54 8.98 -4.00
N LEU A 191 25.66 9.05 -4.99
CA LEU A 191 24.21 9.04 -4.81
C LEU A 191 23.68 7.70 -5.34
N LEU A 192 22.87 7.03 -4.52
CA LEU A 192 22.34 5.71 -4.83
C LEU A 192 20.83 5.80 -5.07
N ASP A 193 20.39 5.33 -6.25
CA ASP A 193 18.98 5.17 -6.59
C ASP A 193 18.67 3.67 -6.75
N SER A 194 17.63 3.20 -6.06
CA SER A 194 17.26 1.78 -6.08
C SER A 194 16.69 1.35 -7.43
N PHE A 195 15.90 2.18 -8.10
CA PHE A 195 15.35 1.86 -9.42
C PHE A 195 16.49 1.68 -10.42
N HIS A 196 17.43 2.62 -10.52
CA HIS A 196 18.52 2.54 -11.50
C HIS A 196 19.38 1.29 -11.36
N THR A 197 19.58 0.83 -10.11
CA THR A 197 20.31 -0.40 -9.85
C THR A 197 19.47 -1.64 -10.17
N LEU A 198 18.24 -1.71 -9.63
CA LEU A 198 17.42 -2.92 -9.68
C LEU A 198 16.74 -3.13 -11.04
N SER A 199 16.45 -2.06 -11.79
CA SER A 199 15.93 -2.18 -13.17
C SER A 199 16.93 -2.87 -14.11
N LEU A 200 18.22 -2.73 -13.83
CA LEU A 200 19.31 -3.41 -14.56
C LEU A 200 19.64 -4.78 -13.96
N LYS A 201 18.91 -5.23 -12.94
CA LYS A 201 19.22 -6.43 -12.13
C LYS A 201 20.63 -6.36 -11.51
N GLY A 202 21.09 -5.16 -11.18
CA GLY A 202 22.37 -4.94 -10.52
C GLY A 202 22.37 -5.47 -9.09
N ASP A 203 23.47 -6.08 -8.68
CA ASP A 203 23.65 -6.58 -7.31
C ASP A 203 24.08 -5.44 -6.36
N PRO A 204 23.29 -5.12 -5.31
CA PRO A 204 23.63 -4.09 -4.34
C PRO A 204 24.61 -4.56 -3.25
N SER A 205 24.93 -5.86 -3.15
CA SER A 205 25.67 -6.43 -2.01
C SER A 205 27.02 -5.75 -1.77
N ALA A 206 27.73 -5.39 -2.85
CA ALA A 206 29.05 -4.75 -2.76
C ALA A 206 29.00 -3.26 -2.34
N ILE A 207 27.81 -2.65 -2.21
CA ILE A 207 27.66 -1.29 -1.66
C ILE A 207 28.15 -1.22 -0.21
N ALA A 208 28.06 -2.32 0.54
CA ALA A 208 28.58 -2.41 1.91
C ALA A 208 30.10 -2.14 2.03
N GLN A 209 30.84 -2.16 0.92
CA GLN A 209 32.28 -1.88 0.86
C GLN A 209 32.60 -0.40 0.59
N ILE A 210 31.61 0.41 0.21
CA ILE A 210 31.77 1.86 0.07
C ILE A 210 31.84 2.44 1.49
N PRO A 211 32.78 3.35 1.82
CA PRO A 211 32.74 4.07 3.10
C PRO A 211 31.42 4.85 3.24
N GLY A 212 30.69 4.66 4.35
CA GLY A 212 29.37 5.27 4.54
C GLY A 212 29.36 6.81 4.45
N ASP A 213 30.48 7.47 4.73
CA ASP A 213 30.65 8.93 4.58
C ASP A 213 30.83 9.38 3.12
N LYS A 214 31.15 8.47 2.21
CA LYS A 214 31.20 8.73 0.75
C LYS A 214 29.85 8.52 0.08
N ILE A 215 28.84 7.97 0.77
CA ILE A 215 27.45 7.95 0.30
C ILE A 215 26.78 9.23 0.79
N PHE A 216 26.39 10.12 -0.12
CA PHE A 216 25.82 11.42 0.25
C PHE A 216 24.31 11.42 0.33
N PHE A 217 23.65 10.53 -0.40
CA PHE A 217 22.19 10.50 -0.49
C PHE A 217 21.70 9.17 -1.05
N VAL A 218 20.48 8.78 -0.67
CA VAL A 218 19.84 7.53 -1.11
C VAL A 218 18.39 7.83 -1.51
N GLN A 219 18.06 7.51 -2.75
CA GLN A 219 16.70 7.58 -3.30
C GLN A 219 16.12 6.18 -3.46
N MET A 220 14.95 5.99 -2.87
CA MET A 220 14.20 4.75 -2.93
C MET A 220 13.03 4.92 -3.89
N ALA A 221 12.97 4.03 -4.87
CA ALA A 221 11.93 3.94 -5.88
C ALA A 221 11.69 2.46 -6.18
N ASP A 222 10.44 2.04 -5.99
CA ASP A 222 9.96 0.70 -6.35
C ASP A 222 9.38 0.73 -7.76
N ALA A 223 9.17 -0.43 -8.38
CA ALA A 223 8.49 -0.56 -9.66
C ALA A 223 8.00 -2.01 -9.88
N PRO A 224 6.94 -2.21 -10.69
CA PRO A 224 6.62 -3.53 -11.23
C PRO A 224 7.70 -3.95 -12.24
N ILE A 225 8.02 -5.25 -12.33
CA ILE A 225 9.03 -5.78 -13.26
C ILE A 225 8.46 -5.82 -14.68
N LEU A 226 8.89 -4.89 -15.53
CA LEU A 226 8.41 -4.77 -16.91
C LEU A 226 9.51 -5.02 -17.94
N ALA A 227 9.19 -5.76 -19.00
CA ALA A 227 10.06 -5.93 -20.15
C ALA A 227 9.87 -4.75 -21.12
N MET A 228 10.51 -3.61 -20.82
CA MET A 228 10.41 -2.38 -21.62
C MET A 228 11.70 -1.55 -21.57
N ASP A 229 11.74 -0.46 -22.35
CA ASP A 229 12.84 0.51 -22.28
C ASP A 229 12.93 1.14 -20.88
N VAL A 230 14.13 1.18 -20.30
CA VAL A 230 14.34 1.58 -18.90
C VAL A 230 14.05 3.06 -18.63
N LEU A 231 14.21 3.94 -19.64
CA LEU A 231 13.90 5.35 -19.49
C LEU A 231 12.38 5.54 -19.41
N GLU A 232 11.65 4.91 -20.33
CA GLU A 232 10.18 4.93 -20.32
C GLU A 232 9.63 4.22 -19.07
N TRP A 233 10.26 3.12 -18.64
CA TRP A 233 9.92 2.44 -17.39
C TRP A 233 10.04 3.38 -16.19
N SER A 234 11.20 4.05 -16.07
CA SER A 234 11.49 4.97 -14.98
C SER A 234 10.58 6.18 -14.94
N ARG A 235 10.08 6.65 -16.09
CA ARG A 235 9.27 7.87 -16.19
C ARG A 235 7.81 7.65 -15.80
N HIS A 236 7.31 6.44 -15.99
CA HIS A 236 5.88 6.17 -15.96
C HIS A 236 5.45 5.20 -14.86
N PHE A 237 6.35 4.31 -14.38
CA PHE A 237 5.97 3.20 -13.51
C PHE A 237 6.77 3.10 -12.20
N ARG A 238 7.55 4.13 -11.83
CA ARG A 238 8.05 4.19 -10.44
C ARG A 238 6.86 4.27 -9.48
N CYS A 239 7.02 3.70 -8.29
CA CYS A 239 6.06 3.75 -7.20
C CYS A 239 6.79 3.73 -5.86
N PHE A 240 6.07 3.88 -4.75
CA PHE A 240 6.69 3.88 -3.43
C PHE A 240 7.07 2.46 -2.97
N PRO A 241 8.08 2.32 -2.09
CA PRO A 241 8.46 1.06 -1.47
C PRO A 241 7.29 0.19 -1.00
N GLY A 242 7.22 -1.03 -1.54
CA GLY A 242 6.19 -2.01 -1.20
C GLY A 242 4.99 -2.00 -2.13
N GLN A 243 4.87 -1.03 -3.04
CA GLN A 243 3.82 -1.02 -4.08
C GLN A 243 4.24 -1.81 -5.32
N GLY A 244 5.54 -1.86 -5.62
CA GLY A 244 6.10 -2.60 -6.74
C GLY A 244 6.54 -4.01 -6.36
N GLU A 245 7.59 -4.47 -7.04
CA GLU A 245 8.12 -5.84 -6.99
C GLU A 245 9.64 -5.88 -6.75
N PHE A 246 10.31 -4.73 -6.61
CA PHE A 246 11.76 -4.69 -6.37
C PHE A 246 12.12 -5.08 -4.92
N ASP A 247 13.27 -5.73 -4.75
CA ASP A 247 13.84 -6.03 -3.44
C ASP A 247 14.52 -4.80 -2.82
N LEU A 248 13.70 -3.87 -2.32
CA LEU A 248 14.22 -2.63 -1.74
C LEU A 248 14.88 -2.84 -0.36
N ALA A 249 14.46 -3.84 0.41
CA ALA A 249 15.11 -4.17 1.67
C ALA A 249 16.52 -4.73 1.43
N GLY A 250 16.68 -5.59 0.42
CA GLY A 250 17.98 -6.08 -0.05
C GLY A 250 18.87 -4.99 -0.64
N PHE A 251 18.29 -3.89 -1.14
CA PHE A 251 19.04 -2.71 -1.57
C PHE A 251 19.50 -1.83 -0.40
N LEU A 252 18.61 -1.56 0.57
CA LEU A 252 18.92 -0.68 1.71
C LEU A 252 19.86 -1.34 2.73
N ALA A 253 19.78 -2.65 2.94
CA ALA A 253 20.60 -3.33 3.95
C ALA A 253 22.13 -3.19 3.71
N PRO A 254 22.68 -3.41 2.49
CA PRO A 254 24.09 -3.15 2.20
C PRO A 254 24.49 -1.68 2.42
N ILE A 255 23.61 -0.72 2.13
CA ILE A 255 23.85 0.70 2.38
C ILE A 255 24.04 0.94 3.88
N LEU A 256 23.16 0.41 4.73
CA LEU A 256 23.29 0.60 6.18
C LEU A 256 24.52 -0.11 6.75
N ARG A 257 24.90 -1.27 6.21
CA ARG A 257 26.14 -1.98 6.57
C ARG A 257 27.41 -1.18 6.28
N SER A 258 27.37 -0.23 5.34
CA SER A 258 28.48 0.70 5.09
C SER A 258 28.75 1.70 6.23
N GLY A 259 27.80 1.83 7.17
CA GLY A 259 27.79 2.87 8.20
C GLY A 259 27.05 4.15 7.79
N TYR A 260 26.40 4.18 6.62
CA TYR A 260 25.58 5.30 6.17
C TYR A 260 24.40 5.55 7.13
N THR A 261 24.23 6.82 7.53
CA THR A 261 23.13 7.29 8.39
C THR A 261 22.51 8.60 7.87
N GLY A 262 22.79 8.95 6.60
CA GLY A 262 22.29 10.17 5.96
C GLY A 262 20.82 10.10 5.55
N PRO A 263 20.35 11.02 4.68
CA PRO A 263 18.96 11.04 4.23
C PRO A 263 18.49 9.76 3.52
N LEU A 264 17.28 9.30 3.82
CA LEU A 264 16.57 8.26 3.08
C LEU A 264 15.39 8.92 2.37
N SER A 265 15.42 8.95 1.04
CA SER A 265 14.47 9.73 0.28
C SER A 265 13.66 8.91 -0.72
N LEU A 266 12.61 9.52 -1.26
CA LEU A 266 11.74 8.96 -2.28
C LEU A 266 11.78 9.80 -3.55
N GLU A 267 12.04 9.16 -4.69
CA GLU A 267 11.99 9.79 -6.00
C GLU A 267 11.11 8.97 -6.95
N VAL A 268 9.90 9.45 -7.23
CA VAL A 268 8.93 8.74 -8.06
C VAL A 268 8.51 9.61 -9.23
N PHE A 269 8.73 9.10 -10.44
CA PHE A 269 8.16 9.65 -11.67
C PHE A 269 7.03 8.73 -12.11
N ASN A 270 5.79 9.20 -11.95
CA ASN A 270 4.60 8.44 -12.33
C ASN A 270 3.47 9.41 -12.69
N ASP A 271 2.84 9.17 -13.84
CA ASP A 271 1.77 10.03 -14.35
C ASP A 271 0.52 9.98 -13.45
N GLY A 272 0.22 8.81 -12.88
CA GLY A 272 -0.88 8.65 -11.91
C GLY A 272 -0.65 9.47 -10.65
N PHE A 273 0.58 9.51 -10.14
CA PHE A 273 0.93 10.29 -8.95
C PHE A 273 0.83 11.79 -9.21
N ARG A 274 1.11 12.22 -10.44
CA ARG A 274 0.94 13.62 -10.88
C ARG A 274 -0.53 14.03 -11.05
N ALA A 275 -1.45 13.07 -11.16
CA ALA A 275 -2.89 13.32 -11.21
C ALA A 275 -3.59 13.11 -9.85
N ALA A 276 -2.94 12.42 -8.90
CA ALA A 276 -3.50 12.04 -7.62
C ALA A 276 -3.42 13.15 -6.56
N PRO A 277 -4.21 13.07 -5.46
CA PRO A 277 -4.20 14.08 -4.39
C PRO A 277 -2.87 14.18 -3.65
N THR A 278 -2.27 15.38 -3.63
CA THR A 278 -0.94 15.66 -3.06
C THR A 278 -0.77 15.15 -1.62
N ARG A 279 -1.75 15.39 -0.74
CA ARG A 279 -1.68 14.98 0.68
C ARG A 279 -1.73 13.46 0.87
N ALA A 280 -2.51 12.75 0.06
CA ALA A 280 -2.60 11.29 0.14
C ALA A 280 -1.27 10.65 -0.29
N ASN A 281 -0.70 11.11 -1.41
CA ASN A 281 0.58 10.62 -1.89
C ASN A 281 1.73 10.92 -0.90
N ALA A 282 1.75 12.10 -0.27
CA ALA A 282 2.76 12.38 0.75
C ALA A 282 2.62 11.43 1.97
N ALA A 283 1.39 11.17 2.43
CA ALA A 283 1.15 10.23 3.53
C ALA A 283 1.57 8.79 3.17
N ASP A 284 1.26 8.32 1.97
CA ASP A 284 1.69 7.00 1.48
C ASP A 284 3.21 6.94 1.28
N GLY A 285 3.83 8.01 0.79
CA GLY A 285 5.27 8.14 0.71
C GLY A 285 5.92 7.90 2.08
N LEU A 286 5.52 8.64 3.12
CA LEU A 286 6.11 8.43 4.44
C LEU A 286 5.83 7.02 4.98
N ARG A 287 4.59 6.51 4.82
CA ARG A 287 4.23 5.14 5.23
C ARG A 287 5.12 4.09 4.55
N SER A 288 5.46 4.28 3.28
CA SER A 288 6.34 3.38 2.53
C SER A 288 7.77 3.34 3.08
N LEU A 289 8.33 4.47 3.50
CA LEU A 289 9.65 4.52 4.14
C LEU A 289 9.65 3.81 5.48
N LEU A 290 8.61 4.03 6.30
CA LEU A 290 8.44 3.31 7.57
C LEU A 290 8.35 1.79 7.34
N TYR A 291 7.62 1.38 6.29
CA TYR A 291 7.51 -0.03 5.91
C TYR A 291 8.84 -0.60 5.43
N LEU A 292 9.56 0.14 4.58
CA LEU A 292 10.89 -0.24 4.10
C LEU A 292 11.89 -0.38 5.26
N GLU A 293 11.90 0.55 6.21
CA GLU A 293 12.75 0.48 7.40
C GLU A 293 12.45 -0.77 8.24
N GLU A 294 11.17 -1.08 8.48
CA GLU A 294 10.77 -2.32 9.18
C GLU A 294 11.28 -3.57 8.43
N LYS A 295 11.05 -3.66 7.11
CA LYS A 295 11.46 -4.83 6.33
C LYS A 295 12.97 -4.97 6.23
N THR A 296 13.69 -3.87 6.13
CA THR A 296 15.16 -3.85 6.15
C THR A 296 15.68 -4.31 7.51
N ARG A 297 15.05 -3.84 8.61
CA ARG A 297 15.36 -4.28 9.97
C ARG A 297 15.15 -5.78 10.13
N GLN A 298 14.02 -6.31 9.65
CA GLN A 298 13.71 -7.74 9.70
C GLN A 298 14.70 -8.58 8.88
N LEU A 299 15.11 -8.11 7.69
CA LEU A 299 16.12 -8.78 6.87
C LEU A 299 17.47 -8.82 7.59
N MET A 300 17.96 -7.67 8.06
CA MET A 300 19.24 -7.58 8.77
C MET A 300 19.24 -8.39 10.06
N ALA A 301 18.11 -8.45 10.78
CA ALA A 301 17.99 -9.25 12.00
C ALA A 301 18.06 -10.76 11.75
N ARG A 302 17.70 -11.24 10.55
CA ARG A 302 17.85 -12.65 10.17
C ARG A 302 19.30 -13.01 9.89
N ASP A 303 20.04 -12.09 9.25
CA ASP A 303 21.44 -12.29 8.89
C ASP A 303 22.38 -12.11 10.10
N GLU A 304 22.27 -10.97 10.78
CA GLU A 304 23.16 -10.54 11.88
C GLU A 304 22.41 -9.68 12.92
N PRO A 305 21.72 -10.30 13.91
CA PRO A 305 20.90 -9.58 14.90
C PRO A 305 21.61 -8.45 15.66
N ALA A 306 22.92 -8.61 15.94
CA ALA A 306 23.71 -7.64 16.69
C ALA A 306 24.10 -6.39 15.88
N ALA A 307 23.95 -6.44 14.55
CA ALA A 307 24.33 -5.37 13.63
C ALA A 307 23.15 -4.50 13.19
N VAL A 308 21.95 -4.73 13.72
CA VAL A 308 20.72 -4.01 13.32
C VAL A 308 20.74 -2.59 13.89
N PRO A 309 20.76 -1.55 13.05
CA PRO A 309 20.76 -0.18 13.52
C PRO A 309 19.46 0.16 14.28
N GLU A 310 19.58 0.79 15.46
CA GLU A 310 18.42 1.29 16.23
C GLU A 310 17.69 2.43 15.50
N ILE A 311 18.32 3.03 14.49
CA ILE A 311 17.79 4.14 13.69
C ILE A 311 16.57 3.75 12.83
N LEU A 312 16.41 2.45 12.54
CA LEU A 312 15.31 1.93 11.72
C LEU A 312 14.02 1.83 12.51
N PHE A 313 12.92 2.20 11.88
CA PHE A 313 11.57 2.05 12.41
C PHE A 313 11.29 0.62 12.92
N ASN A 314 10.79 0.55 14.16
CA ASN A 314 10.49 -0.70 14.86
C ASN A 314 9.07 -0.62 15.44
N PRO A 315 8.03 -0.82 14.62
CA PRO A 315 6.64 -0.79 15.09
C PRO A 315 6.31 -2.04 15.93
N PRO A 316 5.18 -2.04 16.65
CA PRO A 316 4.61 -3.28 17.18
C PRO A 316 4.44 -4.32 16.06
N ALA A 317 4.68 -5.59 16.37
CA ALA A 317 4.46 -6.67 15.43
C ALA A 317 2.98 -6.73 15.01
N ALA A 318 2.72 -7.18 13.78
CA ALA A 318 1.35 -7.45 13.36
C ALA A 318 0.79 -8.64 14.14
N SER A 319 -0.49 -8.59 14.47
CA SER A 319 -1.20 -9.74 15.05
C SER A 319 -1.31 -10.88 14.03
N THR A 320 -1.45 -12.09 14.53
CA THR A 320 -2.06 -13.22 13.82
C THR A 320 -3.54 -12.93 13.54
N TYR A 321 -4.08 -13.55 12.49
CA TYR A 321 -5.47 -13.36 12.07
C TYR A 321 -6.20 -14.70 12.02
N ASN A 322 -7.41 -14.74 12.57
CA ASN A 322 -8.25 -15.94 12.58
C ASN A 322 -9.46 -15.79 11.64
N GLY A 323 -9.27 -15.08 10.52
CA GLY A 323 -10.30 -14.81 9.52
C GLY A 323 -11.14 -13.56 9.83
N VAL A 324 -12.25 -13.43 9.10
CA VAL A 324 -13.23 -12.35 9.30
C VAL A 324 -14.11 -12.71 10.49
N GLU A 325 -14.36 -11.73 11.37
CA GLU A 325 -15.29 -11.82 12.49
C GLU A 325 -16.72 -11.53 12.02
N PHE A 326 -16.93 -10.39 11.37
CA PHE A 326 -18.19 -10.05 10.70
C PHE A 326 -17.97 -9.07 9.54
N LEU A 327 -18.97 -9.01 8.64
CA LEU A 327 -19.09 -7.98 7.61
C LEU A 327 -20.26 -7.05 7.95
N GLU A 328 -20.03 -5.73 7.96
CA GLU A 328 -21.05 -4.73 8.28
C GLU A 328 -21.50 -3.98 7.02
N PHE A 329 -22.77 -4.16 6.66
CA PHE A 329 -23.41 -3.47 5.55
C PHE A 329 -24.19 -2.26 6.04
N ALA A 330 -23.91 -1.12 5.42
CA ALA A 330 -24.73 0.09 5.52
C ALA A 330 -25.93 -0.04 4.58
N VAL A 331 -27.14 0.04 5.13
CA VAL A 331 -28.41 -0.13 4.41
C VAL A 331 -29.47 0.80 5.00
N ASP A 332 -30.53 1.10 4.25
CA ASP A 332 -31.79 1.58 4.85
C ASP A 332 -32.68 0.39 5.25
N GLU A 333 -33.86 0.66 5.81
CA GLU A 333 -34.82 -0.38 6.21
C GLU A 333 -35.25 -1.28 5.03
N SER A 334 -35.48 -0.69 3.86
CA SER A 334 -35.97 -1.41 2.67
C SER A 334 -34.90 -2.33 2.08
N HIS A 335 -33.70 -1.79 1.84
CA HIS A 335 -32.54 -2.52 1.35
C HIS A 335 -32.09 -3.56 2.36
N GLY A 336 -32.12 -3.26 3.65
CA GLY A 336 -31.81 -4.19 4.72
C GLY A 336 -32.74 -5.40 4.71
N ALA A 337 -34.05 -5.18 4.57
CA ALA A 337 -35.02 -6.29 4.45
C ALA A 337 -34.79 -7.13 3.18
N ARG A 338 -34.53 -6.50 2.02
CA ARG A 338 -34.22 -7.21 0.77
C ARG A 338 -32.94 -8.06 0.88
N LEU A 339 -31.87 -7.49 1.44
CA LEU A 339 -30.59 -8.17 1.63
C LEU A 339 -30.70 -9.30 2.64
N SER A 340 -31.42 -9.09 3.75
CA SER A 340 -31.75 -10.14 4.71
C SER A 340 -32.47 -11.31 4.04
N GLY A 341 -33.47 -11.04 3.19
CA GLY A 341 -34.18 -12.08 2.44
C GLY A 341 -33.28 -12.84 1.47
N TRP A 342 -32.34 -12.16 0.81
CA TRP A 342 -31.32 -12.79 -0.04
C TRP A 342 -30.41 -13.73 0.76
N LEU A 343 -29.87 -13.25 1.88
CA LEU A 343 -29.01 -14.05 2.77
C LEU A 343 -29.75 -15.26 3.35
N GLN A 344 -31.03 -15.11 3.70
CA GLN A 344 -31.85 -16.23 4.19
C GLN A 344 -32.04 -17.32 3.11
N ARG A 345 -32.20 -16.96 1.84
CA ARG A 345 -32.21 -17.94 0.72
C ARG A 345 -30.85 -18.61 0.55
N LEU A 346 -29.76 -17.89 0.81
CA LEU A 346 -28.40 -18.45 0.92
C LEU A 346 -28.18 -19.29 2.19
N GLY A 347 -29.20 -19.50 3.04
CA GLY A 347 -29.14 -20.40 4.18
C GLY A 347 -28.84 -19.73 5.52
N PHE A 348 -28.67 -18.40 5.55
CA PHE A 348 -28.40 -17.67 6.79
C PHE A 348 -29.63 -17.66 7.71
N ALA A 349 -29.38 -17.75 9.01
CA ALA A 349 -30.38 -17.48 10.04
C ALA A 349 -30.26 -16.04 10.53
N ARG A 350 -31.40 -15.44 10.91
CA ARG A 350 -31.40 -14.19 11.67
C ARG A 350 -31.09 -14.54 13.12
N LEU A 351 -29.87 -14.25 13.55
CA LEU A 351 -29.38 -14.61 14.87
C LEU A 351 -29.88 -13.65 15.95
N GLY A 352 -30.19 -12.41 15.60
CA GLY A 352 -30.69 -11.46 16.58
C GLY A 352 -30.86 -10.04 16.06
N GLN A 353 -31.24 -9.16 16.98
CA GLN A 353 -31.38 -7.73 16.77
C GLN A 353 -30.56 -6.99 17.84
N HIS A 354 -29.92 -5.90 17.47
CA HIS A 354 -29.19 -5.06 18.42
C HIS A 354 -30.13 -4.52 19.50
N ARG A 355 -29.64 -4.40 20.75
CA ARG A 355 -30.45 -4.05 21.92
C ARG A 355 -31.12 -2.67 21.82
N SER A 356 -30.44 -1.73 21.16
CA SER A 356 -30.80 -0.30 21.13
C SER A 356 -30.88 0.32 19.73
N LYS A 357 -30.37 -0.36 18.70
CA LYS A 357 -30.13 0.21 17.36
C LYS A 357 -30.88 -0.59 16.29
N ALA A 358 -31.16 0.03 15.15
CA ALA A 358 -31.74 -0.61 13.97
C ALA A 358 -30.70 -1.48 13.23
N VAL A 359 -30.14 -2.47 13.93
CA VAL A 359 -29.08 -3.35 13.42
C VAL A 359 -29.48 -4.81 13.59
N SER A 360 -29.49 -5.57 12.49
CA SER A 360 -29.78 -7.02 12.48
C SER A 360 -28.51 -7.84 12.35
N LEU A 361 -28.44 -8.96 13.07
CA LEU A 361 -27.36 -9.94 12.94
C LEU A 361 -27.86 -11.18 12.20
N LEU A 362 -27.17 -11.56 11.14
CA LEU A 362 -27.36 -12.82 10.43
C LEU A 362 -26.11 -13.68 10.52
N GLY A 363 -26.27 -15.00 10.50
CA GLY A 363 -25.11 -15.89 10.46
C GLY A 363 -25.39 -17.30 9.96
N GLN A 364 -24.30 -17.95 9.56
CA GLN A 364 -24.22 -19.32 9.05
C GLN A 364 -22.78 -19.80 9.21
N GLY A 365 -22.55 -20.93 9.90
CA GLY A 365 -21.20 -21.32 10.32
C GLY A 365 -20.49 -20.19 11.08
N ASP A 366 -19.23 -19.95 10.70
CA ASP A 366 -18.38 -18.85 11.20
C ASP A 366 -18.70 -17.50 10.53
N ILE A 367 -19.64 -17.44 9.60
CA ILE A 367 -19.97 -16.22 8.87
C ILE A 367 -20.97 -15.41 9.70
N LYS A 368 -20.63 -14.15 9.98
CA LYS A 368 -21.54 -13.16 10.57
C LYS A 368 -21.67 -11.96 9.64
N ILE A 369 -22.92 -11.55 9.39
CA ILE A 369 -23.26 -10.37 8.60
C ILE A 369 -24.13 -9.46 9.45
N VAL A 370 -23.67 -8.23 9.63
CA VAL A 370 -24.37 -7.16 10.33
C VAL A 370 -25.02 -6.26 9.30
N LEU A 371 -26.34 -6.10 9.38
CA LEU A 371 -27.09 -5.16 8.56
C LEU A 371 -27.42 -3.95 9.40
N ASN A 372 -26.73 -2.83 9.16
CA ASN A 372 -26.85 -1.61 9.93
C ASN A 372 -27.72 -0.59 9.20
N ALA A 373 -28.92 -0.37 9.73
CA ALA A 373 -29.88 0.63 9.28
C ALA A 373 -30.11 1.75 10.31
N GLU A 374 -29.17 1.91 11.26
CA GLU A 374 -29.28 2.93 12.31
C GLU A 374 -29.13 4.33 11.70
N PRO A 375 -30.15 5.22 11.81
CA PRO A 375 -30.08 6.57 11.25
C PRO A 375 -29.08 7.44 12.03
N TYR A 376 -28.66 8.54 11.42
CA TYR A 376 -27.74 9.53 12.02
C TYR A 376 -26.42 8.93 12.54
N SER A 377 -25.99 7.82 11.95
CA SER A 377 -24.77 7.09 12.30
C SER A 377 -23.72 7.16 11.19
N PHE A 378 -22.54 6.56 11.44
CA PHE A 378 -21.53 6.32 10.41
C PHE A 378 -22.10 5.51 9.24
N ALA A 379 -22.78 4.39 9.54
CA ALA A 379 -23.37 3.52 8.52
C ALA A 379 -24.43 4.27 7.71
N HIS A 380 -25.25 5.11 8.33
CA HIS A 380 -26.22 5.95 7.61
C HIS A 380 -25.52 6.92 6.65
N SER A 381 -24.47 7.62 7.11
CA SER A 381 -23.71 8.54 6.26
C SER A 381 -23.03 7.80 5.10
N PHE A 382 -22.55 6.57 5.34
CA PHE A 382 -21.94 5.72 4.33
C PHE A 382 -22.97 5.22 3.30
N PHE A 383 -24.18 4.86 3.74
CA PHE A 383 -25.31 4.51 2.87
C PHE A 383 -25.74 5.70 2.00
N GLU A 384 -25.83 6.91 2.54
CA GLU A 384 -26.18 8.10 1.75
C GLU A 384 -25.15 8.39 0.66
N ALA A 385 -23.86 8.17 0.96
CA ALA A 385 -22.78 8.37 0.00
C ALA A 385 -22.77 7.28 -1.10
N HIS A 386 -22.90 6.01 -0.70
CA HIS A 386 -22.59 4.88 -1.58
C HIS A 386 -23.79 4.00 -1.95
N GLY A 387 -24.92 4.09 -1.26
CA GLY A 387 -26.06 3.15 -1.29
C GLY A 387 -25.79 1.88 -0.48
N PRO A 388 -26.53 0.77 -0.70
CA PRO A 388 -26.29 -0.48 0.02
C PRO A 388 -24.88 -1.00 -0.26
N SER A 389 -24.06 -1.06 0.78
CA SER A 389 -22.60 -1.21 0.65
C SER A 389 -21.99 -1.79 1.92
N LEU A 390 -20.83 -2.45 1.77
CA LEU A 390 -20.01 -2.82 2.92
C LEU A 390 -19.32 -1.56 3.45
N CYS A 391 -19.61 -1.21 4.69
CA CYS A 391 -19.05 -0.02 5.35
C CYS A 391 -17.96 -0.35 6.37
N ALA A 392 -17.90 -1.61 6.83
CA ALA A 392 -16.83 -2.08 7.69
C ALA A 392 -16.58 -3.59 7.59
N THR A 393 -15.34 -3.99 7.86
CA THR A 393 -14.90 -5.38 7.98
C THR A 393 -14.30 -5.59 9.37
N ALA A 394 -14.76 -6.58 10.12
CA ALA A 394 -14.14 -6.96 11.37
C ALA A 394 -13.20 -8.14 11.17
N LEU A 395 -11.97 -8.02 11.67
CA LEU A 395 -10.95 -9.07 11.64
C LEU A 395 -10.75 -9.64 13.03
N ARG A 396 -10.70 -10.97 13.13
CA ARG A 396 -10.31 -11.66 14.36
C ARG A 396 -8.80 -11.55 14.54
N VAL A 397 -8.39 -10.95 15.65
CA VAL A 397 -6.98 -10.76 16.03
C VAL A 397 -6.74 -11.32 17.43
N ASP A 398 -5.47 -11.62 17.74
CA ASP A 398 -5.07 -12.07 19.07
C ASP A 398 -4.96 -10.89 20.04
N ASP A 399 -4.57 -9.70 19.55
CA ASP A 399 -4.49 -8.45 20.32
C ASP A 399 -4.87 -7.22 19.46
N GLY A 400 -6.09 -6.73 19.65
CA GLY A 400 -6.67 -5.59 18.96
C GLY A 400 -6.05 -4.25 19.38
N HIS A 401 -5.55 -4.14 20.60
CA HIS A 401 -4.86 -2.94 21.06
C HIS A 401 -3.48 -2.84 20.39
N GLN A 402 -2.69 -3.90 20.41
CA GLN A 402 -1.39 -3.95 19.72
C GLN A 402 -1.56 -3.71 18.21
N SER A 403 -2.59 -4.30 17.61
CA SER A 403 -2.91 -4.08 16.19
C SER A 403 -3.25 -2.62 15.89
N LEU A 404 -3.98 -1.94 16.77
CA LEU A 404 -4.27 -0.51 16.64
C LEU A 404 -3.00 0.35 16.82
N GLU A 405 -2.13 0.01 17.77
CA GLU A 405 -0.87 0.72 17.97
C GLU A 405 0.07 0.56 16.76
N ARG A 406 0.13 -0.63 16.15
CA ARG A 406 0.80 -0.83 14.86
C ARG A 406 0.19 0.08 13.78
N ALA A 407 -1.13 0.10 13.65
CA ALA A 407 -1.80 0.96 12.68
C ALA A 407 -1.45 2.44 12.87
N ARG A 408 -1.44 2.94 14.11
CA ARG A 408 -1.02 4.31 14.44
C ARG A 408 0.44 4.57 14.09
N ALA A 409 1.32 3.61 14.36
CA ALA A 409 2.74 3.72 14.05
C ALA A 409 2.96 3.95 12.53
N PHE A 410 2.18 3.28 11.68
CA PHE A 410 2.13 3.47 10.22
C PHE A 410 1.23 4.63 9.74
N LYS A 411 0.89 5.56 10.65
CA LYS A 411 0.06 6.74 10.36
C LYS A 411 -1.34 6.39 9.83
N GLY A 412 -1.87 5.23 10.20
CA GLY A 412 -3.28 4.90 9.99
C GLY A 412 -4.18 5.79 10.85
N GLN A 413 -5.36 6.15 10.35
CA GLN A 413 -6.30 6.97 11.10
C GLN A 413 -7.16 6.06 12.00
N PRO A 414 -6.96 6.08 13.32
CA PRO A 414 -7.83 5.36 14.25
C PRO A 414 -9.23 5.97 14.21
N TYR A 415 -10.24 5.15 14.40
CA TYR A 415 -11.62 5.61 14.53
C TYR A 415 -12.21 5.16 15.87
N ARG A 416 -13.02 6.03 16.47
CA ARG A 416 -13.75 5.78 17.71
C ARG A 416 -15.20 6.22 17.50
N GLY A 417 -16.09 5.24 17.41
CA GLY A 417 -17.52 5.48 17.26
C GLY A 417 -18.19 5.91 18.56
N LEU A 418 -19.46 6.31 18.47
CA LEU A 418 -20.31 6.53 19.64
C LEU A 418 -20.76 5.17 20.19
N VAL A 419 -20.29 4.83 21.39
CA VAL A 419 -20.61 3.59 22.10
C VAL A 419 -21.67 3.89 23.16
N GLY A 420 -22.80 3.17 23.12
CA GLY A 420 -23.88 3.28 24.08
C GLY A 420 -23.53 2.66 25.45
N PRO A 421 -24.40 2.82 26.46
CA PRO A 421 -24.19 2.19 27.76
C PRO A 421 -24.17 0.65 27.63
N ASN A 422 -23.12 0.01 28.15
CA ASN A 422 -22.87 -1.44 28.07
C ASN A 422 -22.61 -2.01 26.66
N GLU A 423 -22.39 -1.16 25.65
CA GLU A 423 -21.86 -1.60 24.35
C GLU A 423 -20.34 -1.73 24.43
N ARG A 424 -19.75 -2.66 23.67
CA ARG A 424 -18.29 -2.81 23.64
C ARG A 424 -17.64 -1.83 22.69
N GLU A 425 -16.54 -1.24 23.14
CA GLU A 425 -15.68 -0.44 22.27
C GLU A 425 -14.71 -1.36 21.52
N ILE A 426 -14.76 -1.31 20.19
CA ILE A 426 -13.90 -2.12 19.33
C ILE A 426 -12.83 -1.21 18.72
N PRO A 427 -11.52 -1.51 18.90
CA PRO A 427 -10.44 -0.82 18.20
C PRO A 427 -10.67 -0.84 16.69
N SER A 428 -10.54 0.31 16.03
CA SER A 428 -10.76 0.40 14.58
C SER A 428 -9.83 1.37 13.88
N VAL A 429 -9.51 1.04 12.63
CA VAL A 429 -8.72 1.88 11.72
C VAL A 429 -9.53 2.16 10.45
N ARG A 430 -9.41 3.39 9.94
CA ARG A 430 -10.05 3.79 8.70
C ARG A 430 -9.24 3.30 7.49
N ALA A 431 -9.91 2.63 6.56
CA ALA A 431 -9.37 2.25 5.26
C ALA A 431 -9.32 3.44 4.29
N PRO A 432 -8.63 3.34 3.13
CA PRO A 432 -8.45 4.46 2.21
C PRO A 432 -9.75 5.06 1.64
N ASP A 433 -10.80 4.25 1.43
CA ASP A 433 -12.13 4.72 1.00
C ASP A 433 -12.99 5.29 2.13
N GLY A 434 -12.49 5.25 3.36
CA GLY A 434 -13.19 5.71 4.55
C GLY A 434 -14.01 4.65 5.25
N SER A 435 -14.09 3.41 4.74
CA SER A 435 -14.64 2.26 5.46
C SER A 435 -13.80 1.92 6.71
N LEU A 436 -14.34 1.10 7.61
CA LEU A 436 -13.68 0.75 8.86
C LEU A 436 -13.15 -0.69 8.84
N ILE A 437 -12.00 -0.89 9.46
CA ILE A 437 -11.49 -2.20 9.84
C ILE A 437 -11.51 -2.30 11.35
N TYR A 438 -12.40 -3.15 11.88
CA TYR A 438 -12.46 -3.45 13.29
C TYR A 438 -11.45 -4.56 13.64
N LEU A 439 -10.77 -4.41 14.76
CA LEU A 439 -9.77 -5.35 15.27
C LEU A 439 -10.36 -6.01 16.51
N VAL A 440 -10.98 -7.18 16.33
CA VAL A 440 -11.77 -7.86 17.36
C VAL A 440 -10.94 -8.96 18.01
N ASP A 441 -10.79 -8.87 19.32
CA ASP A 441 -10.13 -9.88 20.13
C ASP A 441 -10.93 -11.18 20.17
N SER A 442 -10.21 -12.29 20.35
CA SER A 442 -10.85 -13.56 20.68
C SER A 442 -11.57 -13.48 22.02
N ALA A 443 -12.84 -13.87 22.06
CA ALA A 443 -13.65 -13.85 23.28
C ALA A 443 -13.97 -15.26 23.79
N ALA A 444 -14.08 -15.41 25.11
CA ALA A 444 -14.61 -16.63 25.70
C ALA A 444 -16.12 -16.77 25.37
N PRO A 445 -16.67 -18.01 25.37
CA PRO A 445 -18.09 -18.22 25.17
C PRO A 445 -18.94 -17.43 26.17
N GLY A 446 -19.92 -16.66 25.69
CA GLY A 446 -20.79 -15.79 26.50
C GLY A 446 -20.21 -14.40 26.79
N GLU A 447 -18.98 -14.15 26.34
CA GLU A 447 -18.32 -12.85 26.44
C GLU A 447 -18.03 -12.25 25.05
N SER A 448 -18.76 -12.65 24.01
CA SER A 448 -18.57 -12.08 22.67
C SER A 448 -19.22 -10.70 22.56
N ILE A 449 -18.85 -9.95 21.51
CA ILE A 449 -19.53 -8.70 21.14
C ILE A 449 -21.02 -8.91 20.83
N TYR A 450 -21.40 -10.11 20.40
CA TYR A 450 -22.79 -10.44 20.10
C TYR A 450 -23.61 -10.61 21.38
N ASP A 451 -23.01 -11.19 22.43
CA ASP A 451 -23.66 -11.39 23.72
C ASP A 451 -23.94 -10.05 24.42
N SER A 452 -23.00 -9.10 24.32
CA SER A 452 -23.15 -7.76 24.89
C SER A 452 -24.14 -6.90 24.12
N ASP A 453 -24.07 -6.87 22.80
CA ASP A 453 -24.71 -5.81 22.01
C ASP A 453 -26.05 -6.25 21.37
N PHE A 454 -26.28 -7.58 21.25
CA PHE A 454 -27.47 -8.13 20.61
C PHE A 454 -28.38 -8.90 21.58
N VAL A 455 -29.67 -8.89 21.27
CA VAL A 455 -30.63 -9.87 21.77
C VAL A 455 -30.62 -11.03 20.79
N VAL A 456 -29.90 -12.09 21.14
CA VAL A 456 -29.73 -13.29 20.32
C VAL A 456 -30.95 -14.20 20.47
N ASP A 457 -31.44 -14.73 19.35
CA ASP A 457 -32.50 -15.74 19.31
C ASP A 457 -31.87 -17.15 19.45
N PRO A 458 -32.09 -17.86 20.57
CA PRO A 458 -31.50 -19.18 20.80
C PRO A 458 -32.08 -20.27 19.89
N GLN A 459 -33.19 -20.01 19.18
CA GLN A 459 -33.81 -20.95 18.25
C GLN A 459 -33.39 -20.71 16.80
N ALA A 460 -32.57 -19.68 16.54
CA ALA A 460 -32.09 -19.37 15.21
C ALA A 460 -31.10 -20.44 14.71
N VAL A 461 -31.53 -21.25 13.75
CA VAL A 461 -30.71 -22.30 13.14
C VAL A 461 -30.54 -22.00 11.65
N ALA A 462 -29.29 -21.90 11.21
CA ALA A 462 -28.95 -21.73 9.80
C ALA A 462 -29.30 -23.02 9.02
N LYS A 463 -29.70 -22.87 7.76
CA LYS A 463 -30.24 -23.95 6.94
C LYS A 463 -29.32 -24.40 5.80
N GLY A 464 -28.16 -23.76 5.62
CA GLY A 464 -27.17 -24.15 4.62
C GLY A 464 -25.86 -24.63 5.24
N GLY A 465 -24.97 -25.11 4.38
CA GLY A 465 -23.65 -25.65 4.70
C GLY A 465 -22.49 -24.70 4.39
N LEU A 466 -22.74 -23.40 4.29
CA LEU A 466 -21.65 -22.41 4.18
C LEU A 466 -20.90 -22.34 5.52
N GLN A 467 -19.57 -22.34 5.45
CA GLN A 467 -18.72 -22.51 6.63
C GLN A 467 -18.07 -21.20 7.08
N ARG A 468 -17.41 -20.50 6.16
CA ARG A 468 -16.64 -19.27 6.45
C ARG A 468 -16.56 -18.39 5.21
N ILE A 469 -16.16 -17.12 5.41
CA ILE A 469 -15.76 -16.24 4.32
C ILE A 469 -14.39 -16.72 3.82
N ASP A 470 -14.33 -17.13 2.55
CA ASP A 470 -13.09 -17.57 1.92
C ASP A 470 -12.24 -16.37 1.52
N HIS A 471 -12.84 -15.43 0.78
CA HIS A 471 -12.22 -14.20 0.35
C HIS A 471 -13.28 -13.13 0.04
N MET A 472 -12.83 -11.88 -0.06
CA MET A 472 -13.66 -10.75 -0.44
C MET A 472 -12.97 -9.95 -1.53
N ALA A 473 -13.56 -9.86 -2.71
CA ALA A 473 -13.00 -9.08 -3.80
C ALA A 473 -13.50 -7.64 -3.74
N MET A 474 -12.61 -6.70 -4.03
CA MET A 474 -12.91 -5.28 -4.13
C MET A 474 -12.73 -4.77 -5.56
N ALA A 475 -13.56 -3.80 -5.93
CA ALA A 475 -13.40 -2.98 -7.12
C ALA A 475 -12.86 -1.62 -6.67
N LEU A 476 -11.73 -1.20 -7.24
CA LEU A 476 -11.04 0.05 -6.91
C LEU A 476 -10.90 0.93 -8.16
N PRO A 477 -10.85 2.26 -7.99
CA PRO A 477 -10.31 3.15 -9.01
C PRO A 477 -8.86 2.75 -9.35
N ALA A 478 -8.48 2.90 -10.63
CA ALA A 478 -7.18 2.43 -11.12
C ALA A 478 -5.98 3.08 -10.40
N ASP A 479 -6.10 4.36 -10.06
CA ASP A 479 -5.11 5.16 -9.35
C ASP A 479 -5.02 4.86 -7.85
N SER A 480 -5.92 4.04 -7.30
CA SER A 480 -5.99 3.75 -5.87
C SER A 480 -5.34 2.41 -5.48
N LEU A 481 -5.07 1.51 -6.44
CA LEU A 481 -4.59 0.14 -6.15
C LEU A 481 -3.34 0.15 -5.27
N ASP A 482 -2.34 0.95 -5.62
CA ASP A 482 -1.06 0.99 -4.94
C ASP A 482 -1.18 1.49 -3.49
N SER A 483 -2.09 2.43 -3.23
CA SER A 483 -2.39 2.91 -1.88
C SER A 483 -3.01 1.82 -1.01
N TRP A 484 -3.95 1.05 -1.59
CA TRP A 484 -4.57 -0.10 -0.91
C TRP A 484 -3.57 -1.22 -0.62
N VAL A 485 -2.71 -1.55 -1.58
CA VAL A 485 -1.65 -2.55 -1.40
C VAL A 485 -0.71 -2.13 -0.26
N LEU A 486 -0.22 -0.89 -0.27
CA LEU A 486 0.66 -0.39 0.79
C LEU A 486 -0.04 -0.37 2.15
N PHE A 487 -1.30 0.05 2.21
CA PHE A 487 -2.10 0.07 3.45
C PHE A 487 -2.13 -1.32 4.11
N TYR A 488 -2.51 -2.37 3.37
CA TYR A 488 -2.59 -3.72 3.91
C TYR A 488 -1.22 -4.33 4.22
N LYS A 489 -0.19 -4.10 3.37
CA LYS A 489 1.17 -4.59 3.62
C LYS A 489 1.82 -3.96 4.84
N SER A 490 1.58 -2.67 5.09
CA SER A 490 2.20 -1.97 6.22
C SER A 490 1.43 -2.16 7.52
N ILE A 491 0.15 -1.79 7.55
CA ILE A 491 -0.66 -1.77 8.77
C ILE A 491 -0.96 -3.20 9.25
N LEU A 492 -1.32 -4.10 8.33
CA LEU A 492 -1.78 -5.46 8.67
C LEU A 492 -0.74 -6.55 8.33
N ASP A 493 0.43 -6.20 7.79
CA ASP A 493 1.47 -7.15 7.36
C ASP A 493 0.96 -8.25 6.40
N PHE A 494 0.09 -7.87 5.47
CA PHE A 494 -0.34 -8.78 4.41
C PHE A 494 0.75 -8.93 3.36
N GLU A 495 0.68 -10.01 2.59
CA GLU A 495 1.43 -10.23 1.36
C GLU A 495 0.56 -9.91 0.15
N ALA A 496 1.18 -9.43 -0.92
CA ALA A 496 0.53 -9.31 -2.22
C ALA A 496 1.01 -10.45 -3.11
N ASP A 497 0.07 -11.07 -3.81
CA ASP A 497 0.35 -11.96 -4.93
C ASP A 497 0.69 -11.13 -6.19
N ASP A 498 1.13 -11.82 -7.24
CA ASP A 498 1.44 -11.23 -8.55
C ASP A 498 0.20 -10.57 -9.18
N GLU A 499 0.41 -9.51 -9.96
CA GLU A 499 -0.67 -8.90 -10.74
C GLU A 499 -1.06 -9.80 -11.92
N VAL A 500 -2.36 -10.03 -12.08
CA VAL A 500 -2.94 -10.81 -13.18
C VAL A 500 -3.83 -9.92 -14.04
N VAL A 501 -3.65 -10.01 -15.36
CA VAL A 501 -4.50 -9.33 -16.33
C VAL A 501 -5.58 -10.31 -16.82
N LEU A 502 -6.84 -9.90 -16.67
CA LEU A 502 -8.02 -10.70 -16.96
C LEU A 502 -8.81 -10.08 -18.11
N PRO A 503 -9.25 -10.87 -19.11
CA PRO A 503 -10.08 -10.35 -20.19
C PRO A 503 -11.54 -10.22 -19.73
N ASP A 504 -12.08 -9.00 -19.84
CA ASP A 504 -13.51 -8.66 -19.74
C ASP A 504 -14.05 -8.42 -21.17
N PRO A 505 -15.34 -8.74 -21.45
CA PRO A 505 -15.93 -8.49 -22.78
C PRO A 505 -15.77 -7.05 -23.31
N TYR A 506 -15.56 -6.08 -22.43
CA TYR A 506 -15.45 -4.66 -22.75
C TYR A 506 -14.07 -4.05 -22.41
N GLY A 507 -13.07 -4.87 -22.10
CA GLY A 507 -11.69 -4.40 -21.86
C GLY A 507 -10.86 -5.32 -20.99
N LEU A 508 -9.66 -4.89 -20.62
CA LEU A 508 -8.84 -5.61 -19.64
C LEU A 508 -9.14 -5.13 -18.21
N VAL A 509 -9.10 -6.07 -17.27
CA VAL A 509 -9.18 -5.84 -15.83
C VAL A 509 -7.87 -6.32 -15.23
N LYS A 510 -7.24 -5.50 -14.38
CA LYS A 510 -6.10 -5.95 -13.59
C LYS A 510 -6.58 -6.38 -12.23
N SER A 511 -6.04 -7.48 -11.72
CA SER A 511 -6.36 -8.03 -10.42
C SER A 511 -5.08 -8.30 -9.65
N ARG A 512 -5.02 -7.89 -8.40
CA ARG A 512 -3.93 -8.21 -7.48
C ARG A 512 -4.50 -8.65 -6.15
N ALA A 513 -4.18 -9.86 -5.72
CA ALA A 513 -4.69 -10.39 -4.46
C ALA A 513 -3.77 -10.06 -3.29
N LEU A 514 -4.36 -9.67 -2.16
CA LEU A 514 -3.67 -9.57 -0.89
C LEU A 514 -4.08 -10.73 0.01
N ARG A 515 -3.14 -11.26 0.79
CA ARG A 515 -3.41 -12.29 1.80
C ARG A 515 -2.72 -11.99 3.11
N SER A 516 -3.40 -12.26 4.21
CA SER A 516 -2.74 -12.38 5.52
C SER A 516 -1.66 -13.47 5.49
N ARG A 517 -0.63 -13.37 6.35
CA ARG A 517 0.45 -14.38 6.46
C ARG A 517 -0.08 -15.80 6.73
N CYS A 518 -1.18 -15.91 7.46
CA CYS A 518 -1.87 -17.17 7.75
C CYS A 518 -2.90 -17.58 6.68
N SER A 519 -3.06 -16.80 5.61
CA SER A 519 -4.01 -17.03 4.51
C SER A 519 -5.49 -17.15 4.90
N THR A 520 -5.85 -16.77 6.13
CA THR A 520 -7.23 -16.81 6.65
C THR A 520 -8.06 -15.63 6.14
N VAL A 521 -7.41 -14.50 5.86
CA VAL A 521 -8.01 -13.32 5.21
C VAL A 521 -7.37 -13.15 3.83
N ARG A 522 -8.22 -13.02 2.80
CA ARG A 522 -7.87 -12.89 1.39
C ARG A 522 -8.69 -11.80 0.72
N LEU A 523 -8.04 -10.93 -0.03
CA LEU A 523 -8.63 -9.72 -0.59
C LEU A 523 -8.15 -9.47 -2.04
N PRO A 524 -8.81 -10.06 -3.06
CA PRO A 524 -8.58 -9.70 -4.45
C PRO A 524 -8.96 -8.23 -4.74
N LEU A 525 -8.02 -7.42 -5.19
CA LEU A 525 -8.25 -6.04 -5.60
C LEU A 525 -8.31 -5.95 -7.12
N ASN A 526 -9.42 -5.44 -7.65
CA ASN A 526 -9.65 -5.36 -9.10
C ASN A 526 -9.75 -3.90 -9.54
N ILE A 527 -9.05 -3.56 -10.62
CA ILE A 527 -9.11 -2.24 -11.25
C ILE A 527 -9.38 -2.36 -12.75
N SER A 528 -9.98 -1.32 -13.32
CA SER A 528 -10.10 -1.17 -14.76
C SER A 528 -10.03 0.28 -15.17
N GLU A 529 -9.27 0.55 -16.24
CA GLU A 529 -9.20 1.88 -16.88
C GLU A 529 -10.33 2.07 -17.90
N ASN A 530 -10.96 0.98 -18.34
CA ASN A 530 -12.02 0.99 -19.35
C ASN A 530 -13.38 1.20 -18.69
N ARG A 531 -14.07 2.29 -19.05
CA ARG A 531 -15.34 2.71 -18.42
C ARG A 531 -16.50 1.71 -18.58
N ASN A 532 -16.43 0.81 -19.55
CA ASN A 532 -17.49 -0.14 -19.88
C ASN A 532 -17.31 -1.53 -19.26
N THR A 533 -16.22 -1.77 -18.51
CA THR A 533 -15.98 -3.07 -17.87
C THR A 533 -16.89 -3.27 -16.66
N ALA A 534 -17.06 -4.53 -16.23
CA ALA A 534 -17.87 -4.82 -15.04
C ALA A 534 -17.36 -4.10 -13.78
N ILE A 535 -16.04 -3.94 -13.64
CA ILE A 535 -15.41 -3.21 -12.53
C ILE A 535 -15.78 -1.73 -12.57
N SER A 536 -15.66 -1.07 -13.72
CA SER A 536 -16.05 0.34 -13.86
C SER A 536 -17.54 0.55 -13.61
N HIS A 537 -18.39 -0.39 -14.01
CA HIS A 537 -19.81 -0.37 -13.66
C HIS A 537 -20.03 -0.50 -12.14
N ALA A 538 -19.34 -1.42 -11.47
CA ALA A 538 -19.40 -1.54 -10.01
C ALA A 538 -18.98 -0.24 -9.31
N LEU A 539 -17.90 0.40 -9.77
CA LEU A 539 -17.45 1.71 -9.27
C LEU A 539 -18.52 2.79 -9.47
N SER A 540 -19.18 2.82 -10.64
CA SER A 540 -20.24 3.80 -10.93
C SER A 540 -21.49 3.60 -10.05
N SER A 541 -21.88 2.35 -9.80
CA SER A 541 -23.01 2.00 -8.94
C SER A 541 -22.71 2.29 -7.46
N TYR A 542 -21.46 2.06 -7.05
CA TYR A 542 -20.98 2.30 -5.68
C TYR A 542 -20.64 3.77 -5.42
N ARG A 543 -20.35 4.55 -6.46
CA ARG A 543 -19.79 5.92 -6.40
C ARG A 543 -18.41 5.98 -5.73
N GLY A 544 -17.57 4.97 -5.97
CA GLY A 544 -16.24 4.86 -5.38
C GLY A 544 -15.76 3.41 -5.31
N SER A 545 -14.70 3.18 -4.52
CA SER A 545 -14.19 1.85 -4.19
C SER A 545 -15.22 1.04 -3.42
N GLY A 546 -15.42 -0.23 -3.72
CA GLY A 546 -16.39 -1.04 -3.00
C GLY A 546 -16.23 -2.53 -3.19
N VAL A 547 -16.98 -3.32 -2.40
CA VAL A 547 -17.03 -4.77 -2.56
C VAL A 547 -17.57 -5.13 -3.94
N HIS A 548 -16.83 -5.96 -4.66
CA HIS A 548 -17.24 -6.56 -5.91
C HIS A 548 -17.98 -7.88 -5.66
N HIS A 549 -17.40 -8.77 -4.85
CA HIS A 549 -18.11 -9.97 -4.37
C HIS A 549 -17.54 -10.50 -3.06
N ILE A 550 -18.34 -11.33 -2.39
CA ILE A 550 -17.95 -12.07 -1.19
C ILE A 550 -18.11 -13.56 -1.46
N ALA A 551 -17.05 -14.32 -1.21
CA ALA A 551 -17.02 -15.76 -1.41
C ALA A 551 -17.15 -16.51 -0.10
N PHE A 552 -18.02 -17.52 -0.09
CA PHE A 552 -18.25 -18.40 1.05
C PHE A 552 -17.77 -19.81 0.72
N SER A 553 -17.03 -20.43 1.62
CA SER A 553 -16.61 -21.83 1.45
C SER A 553 -17.70 -22.79 1.92
N CYS A 554 -17.81 -23.94 1.24
CA CYS A 554 -18.64 -25.07 1.66
C CYS A 554 -17.87 -26.39 1.52
N GLU A 555 -18.33 -27.42 2.22
CA GLU A 555 -17.76 -28.77 2.14
C GLU A 555 -18.19 -29.53 0.88
N ASP A 556 -19.41 -29.30 0.39
CA ASP A 556 -19.99 -29.95 -0.79
C ASP A 556 -20.73 -28.91 -1.64
N ILE A 557 -20.16 -28.59 -2.81
CA ILE A 557 -20.71 -27.58 -3.71
C ILE A 557 -22.07 -28.01 -4.30
N PHE A 558 -22.27 -29.29 -4.60
CA PHE A 558 -23.48 -29.75 -5.28
C PHE A 558 -24.68 -29.75 -4.34
N ALA A 559 -24.46 -30.19 -3.09
CA ALA A 559 -25.47 -30.09 -2.03
C ALA A 559 -25.89 -28.63 -1.79
N GLU A 560 -24.93 -27.70 -1.70
CA GLU A 560 -25.23 -26.28 -1.49
C GLU A 560 -25.91 -25.61 -2.67
N VAL A 561 -25.49 -25.92 -3.90
CA VAL A 561 -26.14 -25.39 -5.11
C VAL A 561 -27.57 -25.90 -5.21
N SER A 562 -27.81 -27.20 -4.97
CA SER A 562 -29.15 -27.78 -4.99
C SER A 562 -30.07 -27.07 -4.00
N ARG A 563 -29.64 -26.94 -2.74
CA ARG A 563 -30.37 -26.22 -1.69
C ARG A 563 -30.61 -24.75 -2.04
N ALA A 564 -29.60 -24.05 -2.56
CA ALA A 564 -29.70 -22.65 -2.95
C ALA A 564 -30.72 -22.46 -4.08
N LYS A 565 -30.73 -23.36 -5.07
CA LYS A 565 -31.68 -23.34 -6.19
C LYS A 565 -33.11 -23.61 -5.73
N GLU A 566 -33.33 -24.59 -4.84
CA GLU A 566 -34.63 -24.86 -4.22
C GLU A 566 -35.14 -23.66 -3.39
N ALA A 567 -34.24 -22.96 -2.72
CA ALA A 567 -34.55 -21.73 -1.98
C ALA A 567 -34.74 -20.50 -2.88
N GLY A 568 -34.57 -20.62 -4.20
CA GLY A 568 -34.76 -19.53 -5.16
C GLY A 568 -33.62 -18.50 -5.17
N VAL A 569 -32.38 -18.92 -4.87
CA VAL A 569 -31.19 -18.08 -5.07
C VAL A 569 -30.97 -17.90 -6.58
N PRO A 570 -30.82 -16.66 -7.08
CA PRO A 570 -30.55 -16.42 -8.50
C PRO A 570 -29.08 -16.72 -8.79
N LEU A 571 -28.77 -17.96 -9.15
CA LEU A 571 -27.43 -18.37 -9.61
C LEU A 571 -27.25 -18.05 -11.09
N LEU A 572 -26.02 -17.76 -11.51
CA LEU A 572 -25.70 -17.51 -12.91
C LEU A 572 -25.88 -18.78 -13.76
N ASP A 573 -26.44 -18.60 -14.96
CA ASP A 573 -26.48 -19.64 -15.98
C ASP A 573 -25.17 -19.67 -16.78
N ILE A 574 -24.49 -20.81 -16.74
CA ILE A 574 -23.24 -21.02 -17.47
C ILE A 574 -23.56 -21.66 -18.83
N PRO A 575 -23.00 -21.16 -19.94
CA PRO A 575 -23.35 -21.70 -21.26
C PRO A 575 -22.75 -23.09 -21.48
N LEU A 576 -23.46 -23.94 -22.24
CA LEU A 576 -23.09 -25.34 -22.48
C LEU A 576 -21.68 -25.51 -23.07
N ASN A 577 -21.26 -24.59 -23.94
CA ASN A 577 -19.94 -24.62 -24.58
C ASN A 577 -18.77 -24.56 -23.58
N TYR A 578 -18.99 -24.05 -22.36
CA TYR A 578 -17.99 -24.08 -21.29
C TYR A 578 -17.69 -25.51 -20.86
N TYR A 579 -18.71 -26.36 -20.73
CA TYR A 579 -18.55 -27.77 -20.33
C TYR A 579 -17.99 -28.62 -21.47
N ASP A 580 -18.38 -28.32 -22.71
CA ASP A 580 -17.74 -28.92 -23.90
C ASP A 580 -16.23 -28.63 -23.94
N ASP A 581 -15.82 -27.41 -23.55
CA ASP A 581 -14.41 -27.02 -23.43
C ASP A 581 -13.71 -27.71 -22.24
N LEU A 582 -14.40 -27.87 -21.10
CA LEU A 582 -13.87 -28.64 -19.96
C LEU A 582 -13.59 -30.09 -20.33
N ALA A 583 -14.48 -30.74 -21.08
CA ALA A 583 -14.28 -32.12 -21.58
C ALA A 583 -13.03 -32.25 -22.46
N ALA A 584 -12.69 -31.21 -23.21
CA ALA A 584 -11.49 -31.21 -24.05
C ALA A 584 -10.20 -30.97 -23.25
N ARG A 585 -10.28 -30.23 -22.13
CA ARG A 585 -9.12 -29.86 -21.30
C ARG A 585 -8.82 -30.87 -20.19
N PHE A 586 -9.83 -31.55 -19.67
CA PHE A 586 -9.74 -32.42 -18.51
C PHE A 586 -10.34 -33.80 -18.81
N ASP A 587 -9.72 -34.83 -18.26
CA ASP A 587 -10.20 -36.21 -18.35
C ASP A 587 -11.27 -36.46 -17.27
N PHE A 588 -12.50 -36.03 -17.56
CA PHE A 588 -13.67 -36.26 -16.72
C PHE A 588 -14.55 -37.37 -17.30
N ASP A 589 -15.22 -38.12 -16.44
CA ASP A 589 -16.32 -38.97 -16.88
C ASP A 589 -17.55 -38.13 -17.30
N GLU A 590 -18.39 -38.70 -18.16
CA GLU A 590 -19.56 -38.00 -18.71
C GLU A 590 -20.61 -37.67 -17.65
N GLU A 591 -20.69 -38.47 -16.57
CA GLU A 591 -21.65 -38.27 -15.48
C GLU A 591 -21.31 -37.02 -14.68
N PHE A 592 -20.05 -36.87 -14.27
CA PHE A 592 -19.55 -35.74 -13.51
C PHE A 592 -19.60 -34.43 -14.31
N LEU A 593 -19.26 -34.48 -15.60
CA LEU A 593 -19.40 -33.31 -16.46
C LEU A 593 -20.87 -32.88 -16.62
N SER A 594 -21.77 -33.85 -16.78
CA SER A 594 -23.21 -33.59 -16.83
C SER A 594 -23.73 -32.99 -15.52
N GLU A 595 -23.19 -33.43 -14.39
CA GLU A 595 -23.50 -32.88 -13.07
C GLU A 595 -23.03 -31.41 -12.95
N LEU A 596 -21.78 -31.11 -13.33
CA LEU A 596 -21.27 -29.72 -13.38
C LEU A 596 -22.18 -28.83 -14.23
N ALA A 597 -22.56 -29.31 -15.43
CA ALA A 597 -23.43 -28.59 -16.35
C ALA A 597 -24.83 -28.34 -15.77
N TYR A 598 -25.44 -29.35 -15.16
CA TYR A 598 -26.77 -29.25 -14.57
C TYR A 598 -26.84 -28.24 -13.41
N TYR A 599 -25.77 -28.19 -12.61
CA TYR A 599 -25.65 -27.32 -11.44
C TYR A 599 -24.99 -25.97 -11.74
N ASN A 600 -24.65 -25.67 -13.00
CA ASN A 600 -23.96 -24.42 -13.38
C ASN A 600 -22.61 -24.21 -12.65
N VAL A 601 -21.91 -25.28 -12.29
CA VAL A 601 -20.67 -25.22 -11.50
C VAL A 601 -19.48 -24.94 -12.41
N LEU A 602 -18.78 -23.84 -12.13
CA LEU A 602 -17.51 -23.52 -12.76
C LEU A 602 -16.38 -24.32 -12.08
N TYR A 603 -15.36 -24.67 -12.85
CA TYR A 603 -14.26 -25.53 -12.43
C TYR A 603 -12.89 -24.94 -12.78
N ASP A 604 -11.92 -25.10 -11.89
CA ASP A 604 -10.51 -24.84 -12.17
C ASP A 604 -9.60 -25.88 -11.50
N ARG A 605 -8.44 -26.14 -12.08
CA ARG A 605 -7.41 -27.04 -11.52
C ARG A 605 -6.04 -26.41 -11.65
N ASP A 606 -5.32 -26.34 -10.53
CA ASP A 606 -3.95 -25.84 -10.54
C ASP A 606 -2.93 -26.92 -10.98
N ALA A 607 -1.68 -26.50 -11.19
CA ALA A 607 -0.61 -27.40 -11.63
C ALA A 607 -0.23 -28.49 -10.61
N GLN A 608 -0.62 -28.34 -9.34
CA GLN A 608 -0.37 -29.33 -8.29
C GLN A 608 -1.53 -30.32 -8.12
N GLY A 609 -2.60 -30.18 -8.92
CA GLY A 609 -3.79 -31.01 -8.84
C GLY A 609 -4.81 -30.54 -7.79
N GLY A 610 -4.63 -29.34 -7.23
CA GLY A 610 -5.66 -28.65 -6.46
C GLY A 610 -6.85 -28.34 -7.36
N GLU A 611 -8.07 -28.52 -6.86
CA GLU A 611 -9.30 -28.27 -7.61
C GLU A 611 -10.17 -27.20 -6.93
N LEU A 612 -10.80 -26.37 -7.75
CA LEU A 612 -11.80 -25.38 -7.33
C LEU A 612 -13.11 -25.65 -8.04
N PHE A 613 -14.18 -25.72 -7.25
CA PHE A 613 -15.55 -25.69 -7.73
C PHE A 613 -16.21 -24.44 -7.20
N HIS A 614 -16.86 -23.66 -8.05
CA HIS A 614 -17.52 -22.44 -7.59
C HIS A 614 -18.71 -22.03 -8.46
N VAL A 615 -19.66 -21.35 -7.84
CA VAL A 615 -20.82 -20.74 -8.49
C VAL A 615 -20.97 -19.29 -8.03
N TYR A 616 -21.64 -18.49 -8.85
CA TYR A 616 -21.88 -17.08 -8.56
C TYR A 616 -23.38 -16.78 -8.59
N THR A 617 -23.81 -15.85 -7.75
CA THR A 617 -25.16 -15.29 -7.82
C THR A 617 -25.23 -14.15 -8.83
N ASP A 618 -26.44 -13.76 -9.21
CA ASP A 618 -26.71 -12.44 -9.75
C ASP A 618 -26.29 -11.33 -8.76
N ALA A 619 -26.07 -10.12 -9.29
CA ALA A 619 -25.74 -8.97 -8.48
C ALA A 619 -26.94 -8.48 -7.67
N PHE A 620 -26.73 -8.29 -6.36
CA PHE A 620 -27.69 -7.63 -5.50
C PHE A 620 -27.78 -6.15 -5.90
N ASP A 621 -28.95 -5.74 -6.41
CA ASP A 621 -29.25 -4.36 -6.82
C ASP A 621 -28.20 -3.78 -7.81
N GLY A 622 -27.62 -4.63 -8.66
CA GLY A 622 -26.61 -4.23 -9.65
C GLY A 622 -25.25 -3.83 -9.06
N ARG A 623 -24.97 -4.23 -7.81
CA ARG A 623 -23.75 -3.89 -7.06
C ARG A 623 -22.87 -5.13 -6.86
N PHE A 624 -22.77 -5.62 -5.63
CA PHE A 624 -22.01 -6.82 -5.28
C PHE A 624 -22.82 -8.09 -5.52
N PHE A 625 -22.12 -9.22 -5.63
CA PHE A 625 -22.72 -10.56 -5.72
C PHE A 625 -22.02 -11.50 -4.74
N PHE A 626 -22.55 -12.72 -4.62
CA PHE A 626 -21.97 -13.75 -3.78
C PHE A 626 -21.39 -14.88 -4.62
N GLU A 627 -20.34 -15.50 -4.09
CA GLU A 627 -19.74 -16.71 -4.61
C GLU A 627 -19.87 -17.82 -3.56
N ILE A 628 -20.17 -19.03 -4.00
CA ILE A 628 -20.09 -20.24 -3.17
C ILE A 628 -19.02 -21.12 -3.79
N LEU A 629 -18.06 -21.55 -2.98
CA LEU A 629 -16.92 -22.33 -3.48
C LEU A 629 -16.56 -23.51 -2.59
N GLN A 630 -15.93 -24.50 -3.22
CA GLN A 630 -15.32 -25.66 -2.58
C GLN A 630 -13.90 -25.79 -3.10
N ARG A 631 -12.91 -25.74 -2.20
CA ARG A 631 -11.50 -26.03 -2.50
C ARG A 631 -11.22 -27.48 -2.17
N LYS A 632 -10.62 -28.23 -3.09
CA LYS A 632 -10.11 -29.59 -2.87
C LYS A 632 -8.61 -29.66 -3.13
N ASN A 633 -7.97 -30.66 -2.53
CA ASN A 633 -6.57 -31.01 -2.76
C ASN A 633 -5.58 -29.83 -2.64
N GLY A 634 -5.88 -28.87 -1.75
CA GLY A 634 -4.98 -27.75 -1.47
C GLY A 634 -5.04 -26.58 -2.45
N TYR A 635 -6.06 -26.47 -3.32
CA TYR A 635 -6.16 -25.36 -4.28
C TYR A 635 -6.12 -23.98 -3.61
N VAL A 636 -5.14 -23.15 -4.01
CA VAL A 636 -4.89 -21.84 -3.37
C VAL A 636 -5.42 -20.64 -4.14
N GLY A 637 -5.67 -20.77 -5.45
CA GLY A 637 -6.02 -19.66 -6.35
C GLY A 637 -7.46 -19.12 -6.20
N TYR A 638 -7.93 -18.39 -7.21
CA TYR A 638 -9.26 -17.74 -7.22
C TYR A 638 -10.09 -18.08 -8.48
N GLY A 639 -9.71 -19.10 -9.25
CA GLY A 639 -10.43 -19.46 -10.48
C GLY A 639 -10.35 -18.39 -11.56
N ALA A 640 -9.19 -17.75 -11.72
CA ALA A 640 -8.96 -16.66 -12.67
C ALA A 640 -9.36 -17.03 -14.12
N ALA A 641 -9.16 -18.31 -14.50
CA ALA A 641 -9.56 -18.84 -15.80
C ALA A 641 -11.07 -18.72 -16.08
N ASN A 642 -11.91 -18.70 -15.03
CA ASN A 642 -13.36 -18.63 -15.14
C ASN A 642 -13.90 -17.20 -15.19
N VAL A 643 -13.05 -16.20 -14.99
CA VAL A 643 -13.47 -14.78 -14.98
C VAL A 643 -14.14 -14.34 -16.29
N PRO A 644 -13.62 -14.66 -17.49
CA PRO A 644 -14.27 -14.26 -18.74
C PRO A 644 -15.68 -14.86 -18.90
N VAL A 645 -15.85 -16.11 -18.48
CA VAL A 645 -17.13 -16.84 -18.51
C VAL A 645 -18.12 -16.21 -17.53
N ARG A 646 -17.69 -15.94 -16.30
CA ARG A 646 -18.49 -15.23 -15.29
C ARG A 646 -18.96 -13.87 -15.80
N LEU A 647 -18.05 -13.07 -16.37
CA LEU A 647 -18.35 -11.73 -16.88
C LEU A 647 -19.34 -11.78 -18.05
N ALA A 648 -19.20 -12.75 -18.96
CA ALA A 648 -20.15 -12.97 -20.05
C ALA A 648 -21.54 -13.39 -19.54
N ALA A 649 -21.60 -14.28 -18.55
CA ALA A 649 -22.85 -14.71 -17.92
C ALA A 649 -23.56 -13.54 -17.22
N MET A 650 -22.82 -12.71 -16.47
CA MET A 650 -23.34 -11.49 -15.83
C MET A 650 -23.85 -10.45 -16.85
N ALA A 651 -23.13 -10.25 -17.95
CA ALA A 651 -23.56 -9.34 -19.01
C ALA A 651 -24.87 -9.79 -19.65
N LYS A 652 -25.03 -11.10 -19.88
CA LYS A 652 -26.27 -11.70 -20.39
C LYS A 652 -27.43 -11.49 -19.42
N ALA A 653 -27.24 -11.76 -18.13
CA ALA A 653 -28.27 -11.57 -17.09
C ALA A 653 -28.77 -10.12 -17.03
N ARG A 654 -27.85 -9.13 -17.09
CA ARG A 654 -28.21 -7.70 -17.14
C ARG A 654 -29.09 -7.33 -18.34
N ASN A 655 -28.75 -7.84 -19.53
CA ASN A 655 -29.52 -7.56 -20.74
C ASN A 655 -30.94 -8.12 -20.66
N VAL A 656 -31.10 -9.30 -20.04
CA VAL A 656 -32.43 -9.90 -19.80
C VAL A 656 -33.25 -9.04 -18.84
N ALA A 657 -32.67 -8.65 -17.70
CA ALA A 657 -33.33 -7.78 -16.72
C ALA A 657 -33.73 -6.42 -17.31
N ALA A 658 -32.84 -5.79 -18.08
CA ALA A 658 -33.11 -4.51 -18.75
C ALA A 658 -34.23 -4.62 -19.80
N ARG A 659 -34.33 -5.76 -20.49
CA ARG A 659 -35.41 -6.02 -21.46
C ARG A 659 -36.75 -6.26 -20.76
N GLN A 660 -36.76 -6.95 -19.62
CA GLN A 660 -37.95 -7.16 -18.81
C GLN A 660 -38.46 -5.86 -18.18
N ALA A 661 -37.59 -4.96 -17.73
CA ALA A 661 -37.99 -3.67 -17.16
C ALA A 661 -38.55 -2.66 -18.17
N ARG A 662 -38.34 -2.89 -19.49
CA ARG A 662 -38.87 -2.05 -20.58
C ARG A 662 -40.22 -2.54 -21.12
N LEU A 663 -40.63 -3.76 -20.74
CA LEU A 663 -41.92 -4.36 -21.05
C LEU A 663 -42.88 -4.13 -19.89
#